data_AF-A0A842SCZ0-F1
#
_entry.id   AF-A0A842SCZ0-F1
#
_cell.length_a   1.000
_cell.length_b   1.000
_cell.length_c   1.000
_cell.angle_alpha   90.00
_cell.angle_beta   90.00
_cell.angle_gamma   90.00
#
_symmetry.space_group_name_H-M   'P 1'
#
loop_
_entity.id
_entity.type
_entity.pdbx_description
1 polymer ?
#
loop_
_entity_poly.entity_id
_entity_poly.type
_entity_poly.pdbx_seq_one_letter_code
_entity_poly.pdbx_strand_id
1 'polypeptide(L)'
;MNFKKGELSIFVIFSILITIAGIMLLFYMVGTSTNAGKKLYCKTFYNNNNNKDEFCENYLSLGLMKKKLYTVNKFSDNKPNKILHFYRHAETSINLKKNAEIINASLIISLEELVLKNFSENNIEKERVTRIIPPFLKSISNPRLPSVKLAKIPTDSKIINSSFEIIGTQKPAASDIVFVVDTSSSMVNEWEALCENLNDLKKKMSERNIDSEFFIYALGKGQTIGECVNKTLTNAMLSSVMRLQEPGPVIGSPGNYHVHPYDKYEEAWAVGISWIARNHAWRNNLELKRIIIPISDSDPTGGGPIGVTDDGNWKNGPSRFSGTEQNAIAQAVSDCKKFDKWIYLLPIEGDEEGNAEGYGVGSPDCDNILTCKQINSWMQKIITETTGISDLSPVTFKDKQSIFKGILDIMVTPYPEKIYLYMRGIRIGEYLPVLNESSSPQIIDSYIFNNIIADICIGKKCEIKILSDEGALVFDNLKILYQLDPDMRSVKIGNFVVPLQNLGYSYPKALIDLTKEISQTLSDNSICPVNNKECNILIELNSRKYGAVELKLKIEYLLYDLEQDLLNKILECWRASSYGNTEENFLCEEFTVSSNYKYNYKITEELITELIKKRNSCHIISNNKIRGDDYACGKEDNIRFSQDIYNTNNILIEYDGVNKQIVVS
;
A
#
# COMPACT_ATOMS: atom_id res chain seq x y z
N MET A 1 17.08 -94.92 -53.14
CA MET A 1 15.69 -94.41 -53.03
C MET A 1 15.76 -92.88 -53.04
N ASN A 2 15.40 -92.26 -54.16
CA ASN A 2 15.35 -90.81 -54.31
C ASN A 2 14.06 -90.29 -53.66
N PHE A 3 14.16 -89.61 -52.52
CA PHE A 3 13.04 -88.83 -52.00
C PHE A 3 12.79 -87.65 -52.94
N LYS A 4 11.69 -87.71 -53.69
CA LYS A 4 11.16 -86.54 -54.42
C LYS A 4 10.96 -85.40 -53.40
N LYS A 5 11.53 -84.23 -53.69
CA LYS A 5 11.19 -82.98 -53.01
C LYS A 5 9.67 -82.81 -53.08
N GLY A 6 8.99 -83.01 -51.95
CA GLY A 6 7.57 -82.72 -51.84
C GLY A 6 7.40 -81.21 -51.97
N GLU A 7 6.82 -80.76 -53.08
CA GLU A 7 6.33 -79.40 -53.22
C GLU A 7 5.24 -79.22 -52.14
N LEU A 8 5.58 -78.53 -51.05
CA LEU A 8 4.58 -78.10 -50.09
C LEU A 8 3.64 -77.15 -50.84
N SER A 9 2.45 -77.65 -51.14
CA SER A 9 1.40 -76.88 -51.79
C SER A 9 1.19 -75.58 -51.02
N ILE A 10 1.01 -74.48 -51.75
CA ILE A 10 0.78 -73.15 -51.18
C ILE A 10 -0.39 -73.17 -50.18
N PHE A 11 -1.37 -74.05 -50.40
CA PHE A 11 -2.50 -74.26 -49.48
C PHE A 11 -2.07 -74.83 -48.13
N VAL A 12 -1.05 -75.69 -48.09
CA VAL A 12 -0.51 -76.23 -46.83
C VAL A 12 0.19 -75.13 -46.05
N ILE A 13 0.98 -74.28 -46.72
CA ILE A 13 1.65 -73.14 -46.08
C ILE A 13 0.60 -72.14 -45.56
N PHE A 14 -0.42 -71.84 -46.35
CA PHE A 14 -1.50 -70.93 -45.95
C PHE A 14 -2.31 -71.49 -44.78
N SER A 15 -2.59 -72.79 -44.78
CA SER A 15 -3.27 -73.47 -43.68
C SER A 15 -2.46 -73.43 -42.38
N ILE A 16 -1.14 -73.63 -42.47
CA ILE A 16 -0.24 -73.49 -41.30
C ILE A 16 -0.23 -72.05 -40.78
N LEU A 17 -0.14 -71.05 -41.65
CA LEU A 17 -0.16 -69.63 -41.24
C LEU A 17 -1.50 -69.22 -40.61
N ILE A 18 -2.63 -69.64 -41.17
CA ILE A 18 -3.96 -69.40 -40.57
C ILE A 18 -4.07 -70.10 -39.22
N THR A 19 -3.55 -71.32 -39.10
CA THR A 19 -3.57 -72.05 -37.83
C THR A 19 -2.72 -71.35 -36.78
N ILE A 20 -1.53 -70.87 -37.12
CA ILE A 20 -0.66 -70.10 -36.22
C ILE A 20 -1.35 -68.78 -35.83
N ALA A 21 -1.91 -68.05 -36.80
CA ALA A 21 -2.62 -66.80 -36.53
C ALA A 21 -3.87 -67.03 -35.65
N GLY A 22 -4.63 -68.09 -35.90
CA GLY A 22 -5.79 -68.48 -35.11
C GLY A 22 -5.42 -68.88 -33.69
N ILE A 23 -4.35 -69.65 -33.51
CA ILE A 23 -3.79 -70.00 -32.20
C ILE A 23 -3.30 -68.76 -31.46
N MET A 24 -2.58 -67.85 -32.13
CA MET A 24 -2.13 -66.59 -31.54
C MET A 24 -3.31 -65.69 -31.14
N LEU A 25 -4.34 -65.60 -31.97
CA LEU A 25 -5.55 -64.83 -31.68
C LEU A 25 -6.34 -65.44 -30.53
N LEU A 26 -6.39 -66.77 -30.44
CA LEU A 26 -7.00 -67.50 -29.33
C LEU A 26 -6.21 -67.29 -28.03
N PHE A 27 -4.88 -67.35 -28.06
CA PHE A 27 -4.04 -66.98 -26.91
C PHE A 27 -4.18 -65.51 -26.53
N TYR A 28 -4.39 -64.61 -27.49
CA TYR A 28 -4.64 -63.19 -27.22
C TYR A 28 -6.03 -62.98 -26.58
N MET A 29 -7.08 -63.63 -27.11
CA MET A 29 -8.43 -63.54 -26.55
C MET A 29 -8.52 -64.18 -25.17
N VAL A 30 -7.98 -65.39 -24.97
CA VAL A 30 -7.92 -66.06 -23.67
C VAL A 30 -7.00 -65.29 -22.72
N GLY A 31 -5.90 -64.76 -23.25
CA GLY A 31 -4.90 -63.96 -22.54
C GLY A 31 -5.41 -62.62 -22.02
N THR A 32 -6.40 -62.01 -22.67
CA THR A 32 -6.97 -60.72 -22.25
C THR A 32 -8.23 -60.88 -21.39
N SER A 33 -8.95 -62.00 -21.50
CA SER A 33 -10.25 -62.21 -20.86
C SER A 33 -10.22 -62.92 -19.50
N THR A 34 -9.19 -63.70 -19.19
CA THR A 34 -9.14 -64.49 -17.94
C THR A 34 -7.84 -64.28 -17.15
N ASN A 35 -7.89 -64.31 -15.82
CA ASN A 35 -6.68 -64.16 -14.98
C ASN A 35 -5.65 -65.28 -15.24
N ALA A 36 -6.11 -66.52 -15.44
CA ALA A 36 -5.24 -67.63 -15.82
C ALA A 36 -4.59 -67.41 -17.21
N GLY A 37 -5.35 -66.87 -18.16
CA GLY A 37 -4.85 -66.50 -19.49
C GLY A 37 -3.83 -65.36 -19.45
N LYS A 38 -4.06 -64.31 -18.67
CA LYS A 38 -3.11 -63.19 -18.46
C LYS A 38 -1.79 -63.70 -17.89
N LYS A 39 -1.83 -64.59 -16.89
CA LYS A 39 -0.66 -65.23 -16.28
C LYS A 39 0.09 -66.13 -17.25
N LEU A 40 -0.62 -66.92 -18.07
CA LEU A 40 -0.02 -67.76 -19.11
C LEU A 40 0.64 -66.90 -20.21
N TYR A 41 -0.03 -65.85 -20.67
CA TYR A 41 0.47 -64.91 -21.67
C TYR A 41 1.79 -64.28 -21.21
N CYS A 42 1.81 -63.68 -20.01
CA CYS A 42 3.04 -63.08 -19.49
C CYS A 42 4.14 -64.11 -19.22
N LYS A 43 3.83 -65.30 -18.70
CA LYS A 43 4.86 -66.35 -18.49
C LYS A 43 5.47 -66.86 -19.81
N THR A 44 4.69 -66.91 -20.89
CA THR A 44 5.12 -67.48 -22.17
C THR A 44 5.86 -66.45 -23.05
N PHE A 45 5.46 -65.17 -23.01
CA PHE A 45 6.02 -64.13 -23.89
C PHE A 45 7.01 -63.18 -23.18
N TYR A 46 6.87 -62.91 -21.88
CA TYR A 46 7.73 -61.97 -21.14
C TYR A 46 9.13 -62.53 -20.88
N ASN A 47 9.29 -63.86 -20.80
CA ASN A 47 10.56 -64.48 -20.42
C ASN A 47 11.55 -64.67 -21.59
N ASN A 48 11.14 -64.36 -22.83
CA ASN A 48 11.89 -64.75 -24.03
C ASN A 48 12.46 -63.60 -24.86
N ASN A 49 12.12 -62.33 -24.61
CA ASN A 49 12.65 -61.21 -25.39
C ASN A 49 12.85 -59.97 -24.50
N ASN A 50 13.99 -59.28 -24.62
CA ASN A 50 14.36 -58.03 -23.93
C ASN A 50 13.43 -56.82 -24.23
N ASN A 51 12.27 -57.04 -24.86
CA ASN A 51 11.30 -56.00 -25.15
C ASN A 51 10.31 -55.91 -24.00
N LYS A 52 10.33 -54.77 -23.30
CA LYS A 52 9.39 -54.44 -22.23
C LYS A 52 7.98 -54.33 -22.81
N ASP A 53 7.18 -55.37 -22.63
CA ASP A 53 5.75 -55.31 -22.87
C ASP A 53 5.07 -54.59 -21.69
N GLU A 54 4.58 -53.37 -21.94
CA GLU A 54 3.91 -52.52 -20.94
C GLU A 54 2.70 -53.22 -20.30
N PHE A 55 2.01 -54.10 -21.03
CA PHE A 55 0.89 -54.88 -20.48
C PHE A 55 1.37 -55.90 -19.45
N CYS A 56 2.45 -56.63 -19.73
CA CYS A 56 2.99 -57.61 -18.79
C CYS A 56 3.82 -56.98 -17.67
N GLU A 57 4.50 -55.86 -17.89
CA GLU A 57 5.07 -55.07 -16.79
C GLU A 57 3.97 -54.56 -15.86
N ASN A 58 2.87 -54.02 -16.40
CA ASN A 58 1.72 -53.62 -15.57
C ASN A 58 1.10 -54.84 -14.88
N TYR A 59 0.85 -55.95 -15.58
CA TYR A 59 0.22 -57.14 -15.00
C TYR A 59 1.08 -57.85 -13.95
N LEU A 60 2.38 -58.04 -14.17
CA LEU A 60 3.29 -58.62 -13.19
C LEU A 60 3.57 -57.67 -12.02
N SER A 61 3.44 -56.36 -12.26
CA SER A 61 3.55 -55.35 -11.21
C SER A 61 2.24 -55.03 -10.49
N LEU A 62 1.11 -55.64 -10.87
CA LEU A 62 -0.15 -55.64 -10.12
C LEU A 62 -0.08 -56.51 -8.85
N GLY A 63 0.91 -57.40 -8.73
CA GLY A 63 1.08 -58.30 -7.58
C GLY A 63 2.03 -57.82 -6.48
N LEU A 64 2.74 -56.70 -6.68
CA LEU A 64 3.67 -56.15 -5.68
C LEU A 64 3.27 -54.72 -5.35
N MET A 65 3.05 -54.44 -4.07
CA MET A 65 2.88 -53.06 -3.61
C MET A 65 4.03 -52.20 -4.12
N LYS A 66 3.72 -51.16 -4.89
CA LYS A 66 4.71 -50.16 -5.28
C LYS A 66 4.70 -49.07 -4.22
N LYS A 67 5.89 -48.75 -3.72
CA LYS A 67 6.11 -47.51 -2.99
C LYS A 67 5.64 -46.35 -3.87
N LYS A 68 4.70 -45.56 -3.39
CA LYS A 68 4.29 -44.32 -4.06
C LYS A 68 5.18 -43.19 -3.55
N LEU A 69 5.63 -42.33 -4.47
CA LEU A 69 6.41 -41.13 -4.14
C LEU A 69 5.44 -40.02 -3.71
N TYR A 70 5.70 -39.44 -2.54
CA TYR A 70 4.96 -38.31 -2.01
C TYR A 70 5.90 -37.13 -1.80
N THR A 71 5.38 -35.93 -2.03
CA THR A 71 6.08 -34.67 -1.77
C THR A 71 5.27 -33.83 -0.80
N VAL A 72 5.87 -33.48 0.33
CA VAL A 72 5.32 -32.54 1.31
C VAL A 72 6.10 -31.24 1.22
N ASN A 73 5.39 -30.16 0.92
CA ASN A 73 5.92 -28.80 0.83
C ASN A 73 5.14 -27.83 1.72
N LYS A 74 4.49 -28.34 2.76
CA LYS A 74 3.65 -27.58 3.68
C LYS A 74 3.92 -28.00 5.12
N PHE A 75 3.73 -27.06 6.04
CA PHE A 75 3.74 -27.31 7.48
C PHE A 75 2.38 -27.84 7.96
N SER A 76 2.28 -28.23 9.23
CA SER A 76 1.05 -28.79 9.82
C SER A 76 -0.15 -27.83 9.79
N ASP A 77 0.07 -26.52 9.61
CA ASP A 77 -0.99 -25.52 9.40
C ASP A 77 -1.39 -25.34 7.92
N ASN A 78 -0.97 -26.26 7.05
CA ASN A 78 -1.18 -26.28 5.61
C ASN A 78 -0.57 -25.10 4.84
N LYS A 79 0.32 -24.31 5.44
CA LYS A 79 1.03 -23.22 4.75
C LYS A 79 2.32 -23.72 4.08
N PRO A 80 2.64 -23.27 2.86
CA PRO A 80 3.88 -23.66 2.19
C PRO A 80 5.12 -22.96 2.78
N ASN A 81 4.93 -21.76 3.32
CA ASN A 81 5.97 -20.97 3.96
C ASN A 81 5.51 -20.63 5.39
N LYS A 82 6.45 -20.61 6.34
CA LYS A 82 6.19 -20.21 7.72
C LYS A 82 7.08 -19.04 8.09
N ILE A 83 6.48 -17.90 8.45
CA ILE A 83 7.19 -16.78 9.06
C ILE A 83 7.14 -16.97 10.56
N LEU A 84 8.32 -16.96 11.21
CA LEU A 84 8.45 -17.09 12.65
C LEU A 84 9.18 -15.86 13.20
N HIS A 85 8.59 -15.24 14.22
CA HIS A 85 9.19 -14.16 14.99
C HIS A 85 9.79 -14.74 16.28
N PHE A 86 11.04 -14.36 16.58
CA PHE A 86 11.80 -14.86 17.71
C PHE A 86 11.89 -13.81 18.79
N TYR A 87 11.52 -14.17 20.03
CA TYR A 87 12.04 -13.48 21.21
C TYR A 87 13.25 -14.22 21.80
N ARG A 88 13.22 -15.57 21.76
CA ARG A 88 14.30 -16.52 22.12
C ARG A 88 14.09 -17.89 21.47
N HIS A 89 12.84 -18.25 21.29
CA HIS A 89 12.39 -19.55 20.82
C HIS A 89 11.20 -19.35 19.86
N ALA A 90 11.15 -20.14 18.80
CA ALA A 90 9.97 -20.31 17.97
C ALA A 90 9.88 -21.76 17.51
N GLU A 91 8.65 -22.23 17.30
CA GLU A 91 8.39 -23.60 16.88
C GLU A 91 7.37 -23.65 15.74
N THR A 92 7.51 -24.68 14.93
CA THR A 92 6.50 -25.11 13.96
C THR A 92 6.55 -26.63 13.88
N SER A 93 5.62 -27.25 13.17
CA SER A 93 5.65 -28.70 13.03
C SER A 93 5.26 -29.17 11.64
N ILE A 94 5.57 -30.43 11.38
CA ILE A 94 5.25 -31.14 10.14
C ILE A 94 4.59 -32.46 10.50
N ASN A 95 3.54 -32.83 9.76
CA ASN A 95 2.88 -34.11 9.93
C ASN A 95 3.33 -35.06 8.81
N LEU A 96 3.90 -36.21 9.19
CA LEU A 96 4.32 -37.26 8.26
C LEU A 96 3.74 -38.60 8.67
N LYS A 97 3.54 -39.51 7.71
CA LYS A 97 3.17 -40.89 8.02
C LYS A 97 4.33 -41.60 8.71
N LYS A 98 4.05 -42.37 9.77
CA LYS A 98 5.10 -43.03 10.55
C LYS A 98 5.94 -44.02 9.73
N ASN A 99 5.34 -44.68 8.74
CA ASN A 99 6.00 -45.61 7.81
C ASN A 99 6.58 -44.92 6.56
N ALA A 100 6.69 -43.59 6.54
CA ALA A 100 7.34 -42.87 5.46
C ALA A 100 8.84 -43.19 5.42
N GLU A 101 9.34 -43.59 4.26
CA GLU A 101 10.76 -43.75 3.98
C GLU A 101 11.26 -42.50 3.27
N ILE A 102 11.97 -41.66 4.01
CA ILE A 102 12.44 -40.36 3.50
C ILE A 102 13.53 -40.59 2.45
N ILE A 103 13.31 -40.06 1.25
CA ILE A 103 14.32 -40.03 0.19
C ILE A 103 15.19 -38.78 0.35
N ASN A 104 14.53 -37.65 0.54
CA ASN A 104 15.17 -36.35 0.61
C ASN A 104 14.30 -35.42 1.47
N ALA A 105 14.91 -34.72 2.42
CA ALA A 105 14.25 -33.67 3.16
C ALA A 105 15.16 -32.46 3.24
N SER A 106 14.62 -31.30 2.90
CA SER A 106 15.34 -30.05 2.96
C SER A 106 14.50 -28.95 3.60
N LEU A 107 15.17 -28.11 4.38
CA LEU A 107 14.61 -26.91 4.99
C LEU A 107 15.45 -25.72 4.57
N ILE A 108 14.80 -24.77 3.92
CA ILE A 108 15.36 -23.46 3.63
C ILE A 108 14.93 -22.52 4.75
N ILE A 109 15.90 -21.84 5.35
CA ILE A 109 15.68 -20.80 6.34
C ILE A 109 16.22 -19.50 5.75
N SER A 110 15.39 -18.47 5.66
CA SER A 110 15.81 -17.15 5.16
C SER A 110 15.49 -16.06 6.19
N LEU A 111 16.38 -15.07 6.35
CA LEU A 111 16.06 -13.89 7.15
C LEU A 111 14.87 -13.16 6.52
N GLU A 112 13.85 -12.88 7.32
CA GLU A 112 12.64 -12.22 6.83
C GLU A 112 12.92 -10.74 6.59
N GLU A 113 12.52 -10.24 5.42
CA GLU A 113 12.52 -8.82 5.13
C GLU A 113 11.28 -8.16 5.74
N LEU A 114 11.47 -7.39 6.80
CA LEU A 114 10.40 -6.68 7.47
C LEU A 114 10.22 -5.31 6.82
N VAL A 115 8.97 -4.98 6.50
CA VAL A 115 8.62 -3.66 5.97
C VAL A 115 8.00 -2.83 7.08
N LEU A 116 8.67 -1.76 7.46
CA LEU A 116 8.02 -0.66 8.17
C LEU A 116 7.29 0.19 7.12
N LYS A 117 5.96 0.14 7.14
CA LYS A 117 5.08 1.02 6.37
C LYS A 117 4.39 1.98 7.33
N ASN A 118 4.17 3.20 6.88
CA ASN A 118 3.36 4.27 7.49
C ASN A 118 3.93 5.02 8.69
N PHE A 119 3.45 6.26 8.74
CA PHE A 119 3.66 7.26 9.76
C PHE A 119 2.63 7.07 10.88
N SER A 120 3.06 7.11 12.15
CA SER A 120 2.25 6.93 13.36
C SER A 120 1.86 5.48 13.74
N GLU A 121 2.09 5.16 15.03
CA GLU A 121 1.68 3.92 15.72
C GLU A 121 0.14 3.77 15.84
N ASN A 122 -0.62 4.82 15.50
CA ASN A 122 -2.08 4.79 15.50
C ASN A 122 -2.56 4.66 14.06
N ASN A 123 -3.27 3.56 13.76
CA ASN A 123 -4.00 3.22 12.53
C ASN A 123 -5.10 4.24 12.15
N ILE A 124 -4.85 5.54 12.28
CA ILE A 124 -5.74 6.56 11.72
C ILE A 124 -5.53 6.47 10.21
N GLU A 125 -6.57 5.94 9.58
CA GLU A 125 -6.81 5.76 8.16
C GLU A 125 -6.00 6.70 7.27
N LYS A 126 -5.30 6.13 6.27
CA LYS A 126 -5.09 6.56 4.86
C LYS A 126 -5.03 8.06 4.47
N GLU A 127 -5.07 9.01 5.38
CA GLU A 127 -4.89 10.42 5.08
C GLU A 127 -3.42 10.61 4.82
N ARG A 128 -3.10 10.75 3.53
CA ARG A 128 -1.90 11.44 3.08
C ARG A 128 -1.69 12.61 4.02
N VAL A 129 -0.58 12.60 4.75
CA VAL A 129 -0.21 13.71 5.61
C VAL A 129 0.24 14.83 4.67
N THR A 130 -0.74 15.56 4.14
CA THR A 130 -0.56 16.83 3.47
C THR A 130 -0.18 17.80 4.58
N ARG A 131 1.09 18.18 4.66
CA ARG A 131 1.54 19.18 5.62
C ARG A 131 2.16 20.34 4.87
N ILE A 132 1.45 21.44 4.88
CA ILE A 132 1.89 22.64 4.19
C ILE A 132 2.88 23.36 5.08
N ILE A 133 4.12 23.47 4.61
CA ILE A 133 5.19 24.13 5.34
C ILE A 133 5.21 25.58 4.85
N PRO A 134 4.77 26.56 5.66
CA PRO A 134 4.86 27.95 5.23
C PRO A 134 6.34 28.36 5.07
N PRO A 135 6.61 29.35 4.20
CA PRO A 135 7.95 29.85 3.96
C PRO A 135 8.61 30.33 5.26
N PHE A 136 9.75 29.73 5.63
CA PHE A 136 10.48 30.07 6.86
C PHE A 136 11.79 30.81 6.57
N LEU A 137 11.90 32.06 7.03
CA LEU A 137 13.17 32.79 7.11
C LEU A 137 13.90 32.46 8.41
N LYS A 138 15.11 31.93 8.26
CA LYS A 138 16.39 32.03 9.02
C LYS A 138 16.48 32.28 10.54
N SER A 139 15.44 32.67 11.28
CA SER A 139 15.63 33.20 12.64
C SER A 139 14.43 33.00 13.58
N ILE A 140 14.00 31.75 13.77
CA ILE A 140 13.26 31.43 15.01
C ILE A 140 13.97 30.22 15.63
N SER A 141 14.48 30.43 16.84
CA SER A 141 15.20 29.43 17.63
C SER A 141 14.32 28.26 18.07
N ASN A 142 13.01 28.24 17.77
CA ASN A 142 12.12 27.13 18.10
C ASN A 142 10.71 27.14 17.45
N PRO A 143 10.52 27.15 16.12
CA PRO A 143 9.21 26.84 15.57
C PRO A 143 8.95 25.34 15.72
N ARG A 144 7.73 24.95 16.11
CA ARG A 144 7.26 23.56 16.11
C ARG A 144 7.18 23.08 14.65
N LEU A 145 8.33 22.70 14.10
CA LEU A 145 8.44 22.23 12.72
C LEU A 145 7.54 21.00 12.52
N PRO A 146 6.89 20.88 11.35
CA PRO A 146 6.17 19.68 11.00
C PRO A 146 7.15 18.51 11.08
N SER A 147 6.87 17.63 12.01
CA SER A 147 7.70 16.49 12.32
C SER A 147 6.92 15.21 12.18
N VAL A 148 7.60 14.20 11.63
CA VAL A 148 7.05 12.89 11.34
C VAL A 148 7.77 11.91 12.25
N LYS A 149 7.02 11.29 13.16
CA LYS A 149 7.55 10.32 14.11
C LYS A 149 7.52 8.93 13.50
N LEU A 150 8.68 8.28 13.50
CA LEU A 150 8.84 6.90 13.07
C LEU A 150 8.66 5.95 14.25
N ALA A 151 8.05 4.80 13.99
CA ALA A 151 8.09 3.68 14.92
C ALA A 151 9.55 3.27 15.18
N LYS A 152 9.81 2.76 16.39
CA LYS A 152 11.16 2.38 16.81
C LYS A 152 11.66 1.20 15.97
N ILE A 153 12.76 1.39 15.23
CA ILE A 153 13.47 0.30 14.56
C ILE A 153 14.25 -0.48 15.65
N PRO A 154 14.16 -1.82 15.72
CA PRO A 154 14.92 -2.61 16.69
C PRO A 154 16.44 -2.37 16.61
N THR A 155 17.15 -2.60 17.73
CA THR A 155 18.62 -2.39 17.84
C THR A 155 19.43 -3.31 16.94
N ASP A 156 18.91 -4.50 16.66
CA ASP A 156 19.57 -5.55 15.88
C ASP A 156 19.00 -5.61 14.46
N SER A 157 18.68 -4.46 13.88
CA SER A 157 18.20 -4.34 12.51
C SER A 157 19.33 -3.99 11.55
N LYS A 158 19.30 -4.55 10.34
CA LYS A 158 20.07 -4.04 9.19
C LYS A 158 19.09 -3.47 8.19
N ILE A 159 19.26 -2.20 7.85
CA ILE A 159 18.47 -1.56 6.80
C ILE A 159 18.93 -2.14 5.46
N ILE A 160 17.99 -2.74 4.72
CA ILE A 160 18.23 -3.27 3.37
C ILE A 160 17.98 -2.16 2.35
N ASN A 161 16.85 -1.49 2.51
CA ASN A 161 16.40 -0.45 1.61
C ASN A 161 15.48 0.52 2.35
N SER A 162 15.55 1.78 2.01
CA SER A 162 14.68 2.81 2.55
C SER A 162 14.38 3.78 1.42
N SER A 163 13.12 4.13 1.29
CA SER A 163 12.65 5.11 0.32
C SER A 163 11.71 6.05 1.02
N PHE A 164 11.82 7.32 0.64
CA PHE A 164 10.94 8.37 1.12
C PHE A 164 10.52 9.19 -0.09
N GLU A 165 9.22 9.37 -0.24
CA GLU A 165 8.62 10.09 -1.35
C GLU A 165 8.16 11.47 -0.87
N ILE A 166 8.62 12.50 -1.57
CA ILE A 166 8.22 13.88 -1.33
C ILE A 166 7.46 14.34 -2.56
N ILE A 167 6.21 14.76 -2.35
CA ILE A 167 5.37 15.34 -3.39
C ILE A 167 5.28 16.83 -3.11
N GLY A 168 5.76 17.64 -4.05
CA GLY A 168 5.48 19.07 -4.04
C GLY A 168 4.07 19.32 -4.54
N THR A 169 3.38 20.30 -3.97
CA THR A 169 2.11 20.81 -4.50
C THR A 169 2.09 22.33 -4.44
N GLN A 170 1.44 22.91 -5.44
CA GLN A 170 1.24 24.36 -5.54
C GLN A 170 -0.01 24.85 -4.82
N LYS A 171 -0.67 24.01 -4.02
CA LYS A 171 -1.96 24.33 -3.41
C LYS A 171 -1.84 24.51 -1.90
N PRO A 172 -2.25 25.65 -1.32
CA PRO A 172 -2.51 25.74 0.11
C PRO A 172 -3.70 24.82 0.48
N ALA A 173 -3.76 24.37 1.72
CA ALA A 173 -4.80 23.49 2.25
C ALA A 173 -5.99 24.34 2.65
N ALA A 174 -5.70 25.51 3.23
CA ALA A 174 -6.68 26.53 3.54
C ALA A 174 -6.18 27.93 3.12
N SER A 175 -7.12 28.81 2.77
CA SER A 175 -6.83 30.21 2.50
C SER A 175 -7.91 31.16 3.01
N ASP A 176 -7.49 32.31 3.52
CA ASP A 176 -8.39 33.42 3.87
C ASP A 176 -8.09 34.55 2.90
N ILE A 177 -9.10 34.92 2.12
CA ILE A 177 -8.99 35.90 1.05
C ILE A 177 -9.86 37.09 1.44
N VAL A 178 -9.20 38.22 1.68
CA VAL A 178 -9.84 39.42 2.18
C VAL A 178 -9.74 40.53 1.14
N PHE A 179 -10.86 40.96 0.57
CA PHE A 179 -10.93 42.10 -0.31
C PHE A 179 -11.10 43.39 0.49
N VAL A 180 -10.35 44.42 0.10
CA VAL A 180 -10.48 45.80 0.61
C VAL A 180 -10.87 46.65 -0.57
N VAL A 181 -12.12 47.05 -0.64
CA VAL A 181 -12.66 47.60 -1.88
C VAL A 181 -13.07 49.04 -1.65
N ASP A 182 -12.55 49.89 -2.52
CA ASP A 182 -12.91 51.29 -2.68
C ASP A 182 -14.40 51.45 -3.00
N THR A 183 -15.08 52.39 -2.35
CA THR A 183 -16.53 52.63 -2.50
C THR A 183 -16.83 54.01 -3.12
N SER A 184 -15.85 54.60 -3.80
CA SER A 184 -16.04 55.78 -4.64
C SER A 184 -17.01 55.49 -5.79
N SER A 185 -17.62 56.55 -6.33
CA SER A 185 -18.61 56.42 -7.41
C SER A 185 -18.01 55.91 -8.73
N SER A 186 -16.68 55.95 -8.90
CA SER A 186 -15.99 55.42 -10.08
C SER A 186 -15.87 53.89 -10.06
N MET A 187 -15.97 53.26 -8.90
CA MET A 187 -15.72 51.82 -8.71
C MET A 187 -16.92 50.90 -9.00
N VAL A 188 -17.98 51.38 -9.66
CA VAL A 188 -19.24 50.63 -9.87
C VAL A 188 -18.98 49.31 -10.61
N ASN A 189 -18.20 49.37 -11.69
CA ASN A 189 -17.95 48.22 -12.57
C ASN A 189 -17.16 47.13 -11.85
N GLU A 190 -16.18 47.50 -11.04
CA GLU A 190 -15.35 46.63 -10.23
C GLU A 190 -16.18 45.92 -9.15
N TRP A 191 -17.10 46.66 -8.50
CA TRP A 191 -18.04 46.09 -7.51
C TRP A 191 -18.95 45.04 -8.14
N GLU A 192 -19.58 45.36 -9.27
CA GLU A 192 -20.45 44.41 -9.98
C GLU A 192 -19.65 43.18 -10.42
N ALA A 193 -18.48 43.38 -11.03
CA ALA A 193 -17.61 42.28 -11.45
C ALA A 193 -17.15 41.42 -10.26
N LEU A 194 -16.78 42.00 -9.13
CA LEU A 194 -16.37 41.24 -7.95
C LEU A 194 -17.53 40.39 -7.40
N CYS A 195 -18.71 40.99 -7.22
CA CYS A 195 -19.86 40.31 -6.62
C CYS A 195 -20.38 39.18 -7.52
N GLU A 196 -20.44 39.37 -8.84
CA GLU A 196 -20.86 38.34 -9.79
C GLU A 196 -19.92 37.12 -9.79
N ASN A 197 -18.61 37.35 -9.65
CA ASN A 197 -17.60 36.28 -9.81
C ASN A 197 -17.23 35.57 -8.51
N LEU A 198 -17.66 36.08 -7.35
CA LEU A 198 -17.25 35.51 -6.06
C LEU A 198 -17.68 34.04 -5.90
N ASN A 199 -18.87 33.68 -6.39
CA ASN A 199 -19.37 32.30 -6.33
C ASN A 199 -18.58 31.37 -7.26
N ASP A 200 -18.22 31.83 -8.45
CA ASP A 200 -17.38 31.08 -9.38
C ASP A 200 -15.98 30.87 -8.83
N LEU A 201 -15.43 31.88 -8.14
CA LEU A 201 -14.14 31.78 -7.46
C LEU A 201 -14.21 30.76 -6.32
N LYS A 202 -15.21 30.85 -5.43
CA LYS A 202 -15.47 29.86 -4.39
C LYS A 202 -15.58 28.43 -4.95
N LYS A 203 -16.33 28.27 -6.04
CA LYS A 203 -16.49 26.99 -6.72
C LYS A 203 -15.16 26.45 -7.25
N LYS A 204 -14.38 27.25 -7.98
CA LYS A 204 -13.08 26.79 -8.51
C LYS A 204 -12.06 26.49 -7.41
N MET A 205 -12.12 27.19 -6.28
CA MET A 205 -11.30 26.87 -5.10
C MET A 205 -11.70 25.53 -4.49
N SER A 206 -13.01 25.28 -4.35
CA SER A 206 -13.54 24.00 -3.90
C SER A 206 -13.19 22.86 -4.85
N GLU A 207 -13.30 23.05 -6.17
CA GLU A 207 -12.90 22.06 -7.19
C GLU A 207 -11.40 21.72 -7.12
N ARG A 208 -10.58 22.64 -6.62
CA ARG A 208 -9.15 22.42 -6.40
C ARG A 208 -8.83 21.78 -5.05
N ASN A 209 -9.82 21.49 -4.21
CA ASN A 209 -9.70 21.04 -2.82
C ASN A 209 -8.96 22.05 -1.91
N ILE A 210 -9.22 23.35 -2.08
CA ILE A 210 -8.66 24.40 -1.22
C ILE A 210 -9.77 24.96 -0.33
N ASP A 211 -9.66 24.77 0.98
CA ASP A 211 -10.61 25.30 1.97
C ASP A 211 -10.47 26.83 2.08
N SER A 212 -11.34 27.56 1.38
CA SER A 212 -11.18 29.01 1.20
C SER A 212 -12.33 29.78 1.83
N GLU A 213 -12.00 30.75 2.68
CA GLU A 213 -12.95 31.76 3.17
C GLU A 213 -12.70 33.10 2.48
N PHE A 214 -13.79 33.77 2.13
CA PHE A 214 -13.76 35.04 1.43
C PHE A 214 -14.47 36.10 2.24
N PHE A 215 -13.82 37.24 2.41
CA PHE A 215 -14.36 38.39 3.13
C PHE A 215 -14.20 39.65 2.30
N ILE A 216 -15.26 40.44 2.16
CA ILE A 216 -15.26 41.69 1.43
C ILE A 216 -15.50 42.83 2.40
N TYR A 217 -14.51 43.71 2.49
CA TYR A 217 -14.54 44.92 3.31
C TYR A 217 -14.69 46.15 2.42
N ALA A 218 -15.83 46.83 2.57
CA ALA A 218 -16.10 48.10 1.91
C ALA A 218 -15.48 49.25 2.71
N LEU A 219 -14.74 50.15 2.06
CA LEU A 219 -14.10 51.30 2.70
C LEU A 219 -15.09 52.43 2.99
N GLY A 220 -15.00 53.11 4.13
CA GLY A 220 -15.77 54.33 4.41
C GLY A 220 -17.29 54.13 4.49
N LYS A 221 -18.08 55.12 4.05
CA LYS A 221 -19.56 55.06 3.94
C LYS A 221 -20.00 55.26 2.49
N GLY A 222 -19.14 54.94 1.52
CA GLY A 222 -19.26 55.43 0.15
C GLY A 222 -20.54 55.00 -0.57
N GLN A 223 -20.67 55.50 -1.79
CA GLN A 223 -21.93 55.49 -2.54
C GLN A 223 -22.17 54.16 -3.25
N THR A 224 -21.10 53.41 -3.50
CA THR A 224 -21.12 52.15 -4.25
C THR A 224 -20.77 51.03 -3.29
N ILE A 225 -21.79 50.27 -2.89
CA ILE A 225 -21.63 49.10 -2.03
C ILE A 225 -22.40 47.96 -2.68
N GLY A 226 -21.69 46.95 -3.16
CA GLY A 226 -22.31 45.75 -3.72
C GLY A 226 -23.00 44.88 -2.65
N GLU A 227 -23.93 44.03 -3.08
CA GLU A 227 -24.66 43.14 -2.17
C GLU A 227 -23.77 42.07 -1.50
N CYS A 228 -22.58 41.80 -2.06
CA CYS A 228 -21.66 40.78 -1.57
C CYS A 228 -20.79 41.23 -0.38
N VAL A 229 -20.97 42.45 0.14
CA VAL A 229 -20.17 43.02 1.23
C VAL A 229 -20.41 42.29 2.55
N ASN A 230 -19.33 41.88 3.21
CA ASN A 230 -19.40 41.27 4.54
C ASN A 230 -19.41 42.34 5.63
N LYS A 231 -18.60 43.40 5.48
CA LYS A 231 -18.48 44.45 6.49
C LYS A 231 -18.02 45.76 5.90
N THR A 232 -18.54 46.87 6.42
CA THR A 232 -18.09 48.22 6.10
C THR A 232 -17.08 48.72 7.13
N LEU A 233 -15.91 49.17 6.68
CA LEU A 233 -14.87 49.80 7.49
C LEU A 233 -15.23 51.28 7.71
N THR A 234 -15.98 51.53 8.78
CA THR A 234 -16.39 52.89 9.13
C THR A 234 -15.21 53.86 9.27
N ASN A 235 -15.44 55.15 9.05
CA ASN A 235 -14.42 56.18 9.19
C ASN A 235 -13.71 56.12 10.56
N ALA A 236 -14.44 55.80 11.63
CA ALA A 236 -13.86 55.63 12.97
C ALA A 236 -12.89 54.43 13.06
N MET A 237 -13.17 53.34 12.36
CA MET A 237 -12.27 52.17 12.26
C MET A 237 -11.00 52.54 11.50
N LEU A 238 -11.11 53.20 10.35
CA LEU A 238 -9.94 53.63 9.57
C LEU A 238 -9.09 54.65 10.34
N SER A 239 -9.72 55.60 11.01
CA SER A 239 -9.07 56.61 11.88
C SER A 239 -8.34 56.01 13.09
N SER A 240 -8.69 54.80 13.52
CA SER A 240 -8.03 54.13 14.65
C SER A 240 -6.64 53.60 14.29
N VAL A 241 -6.36 53.46 12.98
CA VAL A 241 -5.16 52.80 12.48
C VAL A 241 -4.06 53.79 12.17
N MET A 242 -4.45 54.92 11.56
CA MET A 242 -3.63 56.11 11.37
C MET A 242 -4.37 57.28 12.02
N ARG A 243 -3.72 57.95 12.97
CA ARG A 243 -4.35 59.02 13.76
C ARG A 243 -4.85 60.10 12.81
N LEU A 244 -6.04 60.64 13.06
CA LEU A 244 -6.43 61.87 12.39
C LEU A 244 -5.50 62.98 12.86
N GLN A 245 -4.87 63.69 11.93
CA GLN A 245 -4.36 65.00 12.29
C GLN A 245 -5.62 65.84 12.48
N GLU A 246 -5.88 66.33 13.70
CA GLU A 246 -6.92 67.34 13.86
C GLU A 246 -6.60 68.43 12.84
N PRO A 247 -7.54 68.79 11.94
CA PRO A 247 -7.27 69.84 10.98
C PRO A 247 -6.84 71.05 11.78
N GLY A 248 -5.56 71.43 11.64
CA GLY A 248 -5.05 72.59 12.35
C GLY A 248 -5.97 73.77 12.04
N PRO A 249 -6.20 74.69 13.00
CA PRO A 249 -7.05 75.85 12.74
C PRO A 249 -6.55 76.52 11.46
N VAL A 250 -7.42 76.58 10.45
CA VAL A 250 -7.11 77.27 9.19
C VAL A 250 -7.11 78.77 9.52
N ILE A 251 -5.95 79.27 9.94
CA ILE A 251 -5.76 80.69 10.25
C ILE A 251 -5.63 81.42 8.91
N GLY A 252 -6.72 82.09 8.49
CA GLY A 252 -6.64 83.20 7.54
C GLY A 252 -7.38 83.00 6.21
N SER A 253 -8.69 83.26 6.21
CA SER A 253 -9.30 84.20 5.26
C SER A 253 -10.75 84.50 5.70
N PRO A 254 -11.17 85.77 5.75
CA PRO A 254 -12.55 86.15 6.03
C PRO A 254 -13.42 85.86 4.80
N GLY A 255 -13.83 84.62 4.68
CA GLY A 255 -14.80 84.10 3.71
C GLY A 255 -15.08 82.66 4.10
N ASN A 256 -16.36 82.28 4.23
CA ASN A 256 -16.81 80.94 4.66
C ASN A 256 -16.46 79.85 3.61
N TYR A 257 -15.17 79.60 3.40
CA TYR A 257 -14.71 78.49 2.59
C TYR A 257 -14.39 77.32 3.52
N HIS A 258 -15.29 76.35 3.57
CA HIS A 258 -15.02 75.06 4.17
C HIS A 258 -14.02 74.32 3.28
N VAL A 259 -12.75 74.32 3.67
CA VAL A 259 -11.76 73.45 3.03
C VAL A 259 -12.11 72.02 3.42
N HIS A 260 -12.71 71.26 2.50
CA HIS A 260 -12.97 69.86 2.74
C HIS A 260 -11.64 69.13 2.89
N PRO A 261 -11.48 68.30 3.94
CA PRO A 261 -10.25 67.55 4.08
C PRO A 261 -10.13 66.53 2.95
N TYR A 262 -8.94 66.43 2.34
CA TYR A 262 -8.73 65.82 1.00
C TYR A 262 -8.84 64.31 0.93
N ASP A 263 -8.48 63.61 1.99
CA ASP A 263 -8.51 62.16 1.99
C ASP A 263 -9.95 61.67 2.11
N LYS A 264 -10.38 60.82 1.20
CA LYS A 264 -11.68 60.16 1.24
C LYS A 264 -11.52 58.80 1.92
N TYR A 265 -12.34 58.56 2.95
CA TYR A 265 -12.29 57.29 3.69
C TYR A 265 -12.70 56.11 2.82
N GLU A 266 -13.57 56.38 1.85
CA GLU A 266 -14.06 55.46 0.83
C GLU A 266 -12.97 54.97 -0.12
N GLU A 267 -11.86 55.70 -0.26
CA GLU A 267 -10.76 55.40 -1.20
C GLU A 267 -9.45 54.97 -0.49
N ALA A 268 -9.39 55.08 0.85
CA ALA A 268 -8.17 54.91 1.66
C ALA A 268 -7.69 53.45 1.83
N TRP A 269 -7.32 52.79 0.74
CA TRP A 269 -7.06 51.35 0.70
C TRP A 269 -5.88 50.89 1.55
N ALA A 270 -4.79 51.65 1.65
CA ALA A 270 -3.64 51.22 2.48
C ALA A 270 -3.98 51.26 3.97
N VAL A 271 -4.80 52.22 4.40
CA VAL A 271 -5.33 52.29 5.76
C VAL A 271 -6.25 51.10 6.04
N GLY A 272 -7.07 50.72 5.06
CA GLY A 272 -7.90 49.52 5.11
C GLY A 272 -7.10 48.23 5.27
N ILE A 273 -6.02 48.04 4.50
CA ILE A 273 -5.09 46.90 4.62
C ILE A 273 -4.53 46.83 6.04
N SER A 274 -4.05 47.95 6.57
CA SER A 274 -3.48 48.02 7.92
C SER A 274 -4.53 47.69 8.99
N TRP A 275 -5.78 48.13 8.84
CA TRP A 275 -6.88 47.73 9.72
C TRP A 275 -7.13 46.22 9.68
N ILE A 276 -7.21 45.64 8.49
CA ILE A 276 -7.51 44.21 8.28
C ILE A 276 -6.38 43.35 8.82
N ALA A 277 -5.13 43.72 8.55
CA ALA A 277 -3.98 43.06 9.14
C ALA A 277 -4.15 42.99 10.66
N ARG A 278 -4.46 44.09 11.34
CA ARG A 278 -4.57 44.12 12.82
C ARG A 278 -5.82 43.43 13.38
N ASN A 279 -6.95 43.48 12.69
CA ASN A 279 -8.27 43.22 13.30
C ASN A 279 -9.08 42.10 12.66
N HIS A 280 -8.71 41.61 11.47
CA HIS A 280 -9.44 40.51 10.84
C HIS A 280 -9.23 39.21 11.63
N ALA A 281 -10.31 38.46 11.84
CA ALA A 281 -10.30 37.21 12.58
C ALA A 281 -9.79 36.05 11.72
N TRP A 282 -8.51 36.09 11.35
CA TRP A 282 -7.85 35.04 10.58
C TRP A 282 -8.03 33.66 11.24
N ARG A 283 -8.33 32.62 10.44
CA ARG A 283 -8.46 31.27 10.98
C ARG A 283 -7.17 30.81 11.66
N ASN A 284 -7.29 30.12 12.79
CA ASN A 284 -6.15 29.58 13.53
C ASN A 284 -5.69 28.24 12.96
N ASN A 285 -5.26 28.24 11.70
CA ASN A 285 -4.72 27.06 11.02
C ASN A 285 -3.24 27.28 10.68
N LEU A 286 -2.39 26.30 10.97
CA LEU A 286 -0.95 26.32 10.65
C LEU A 286 -0.67 26.40 9.14
N GLU A 287 -1.61 25.92 8.33
CA GLU A 287 -1.52 25.79 6.87
C GLU A 287 -2.28 26.88 6.11
N LEU A 288 -2.77 27.90 6.83
CA LEU A 288 -3.55 29.00 6.26
C LEU A 288 -2.67 29.95 5.45
N LYS A 289 -3.00 30.13 4.16
CA LYS A 289 -2.50 31.25 3.35
C LYS A 289 -3.40 32.48 3.55
N ARG A 290 -2.85 33.60 3.99
CA ARG A 290 -3.58 34.85 4.23
C ARG A 290 -3.35 35.81 3.08
N ILE A 291 -4.41 36.28 2.44
CA ILE A 291 -4.31 37.15 1.27
C ILE A 291 -5.20 38.36 1.50
N ILE A 292 -4.65 39.56 1.29
CA ILE A 292 -5.43 40.80 1.20
C ILE A 292 -5.35 41.31 -0.24
N ILE A 293 -6.50 41.65 -0.81
CA ILE A 293 -6.67 42.11 -2.19
C ILE A 293 -7.29 43.52 -2.12
N PRO A 294 -6.47 44.58 -2.09
CA PRO A 294 -6.99 45.93 -2.22
C PRO A 294 -7.43 46.17 -3.67
N ILE A 295 -8.61 46.75 -3.86
CA ILE A 295 -9.15 47.15 -5.16
C ILE A 295 -9.50 48.63 -5.08
N SER A 296 -8.81 49.47 -5.84
CA SER A 296 -9.01 50.92 -5.84
C SER A 296 -8.41 51.54 -7.12
N ASP A 297 -9.00 52.66 -7.53
CA ASP A 297 -8.52 53.57 -8.57
C ASP A 297 -7.91 54.86 -8.00
N SER A 298 -7.71 54.92 -6.67
CA SER A 298 -7.23 56.11 -5.96
C SER A 298 -5.92 55.86 -5.20
N ASP A 299 -5.37 56.91 -4.62
CA ASP A 299 -4.13 56.86 -3.85
C ASP A 299 -4.28 56.10 -2.50
N PRO A 300 -3.17 55.71 -1.83
CA PRO A 300 -3.18 54.89 -0.61
C PRO A 300 -4.03 55.44 0.55
N THR A 301 -4.26 56.74 0.58
CA THR A 301 -5.02 57.46 1.60
C THR A 301 -6.39 57.94 1.10
N GLY A 302 -6.70 57.73 -0.19
CA GLY A 302 -7.91 58.21 -0.84
C GLY A 302 -7.90 59.70 -1.17
N GLY A 303 -6.72 60.30 -1.35
CA GLY A 303 -6.55 61.71 -1.66
C GLY A 303 -7.22 62.09 -2.97
N GLY A 304 -8.18 63.02 -2.90
CA GLY A 304 -8.85 63.56 -4.09
C GLY A 304 -8.05 64.66 -4.81
N PRO A 305 -8.48 65.05 -6.03
CA PRO A 305 -7.86 66.12 -6.79
C PRO A 305 -7.79 67.42 -5.99
N ILE A 306 -6.60 68.02 -5.95
CA ILE A 306 -6.39 69.39 -5.49
C ILE A 306 -7.08 70.31 -6.49
N GLY A 307 -8.14 71.00 -6.07
CA GLY A 307 -8.68 72.08 -6.89
C GLY A 307 -10.04 72.59 -6.44
N VAL A 308 -10.06 73.61 -5.58
CA VAL A 308 -11.02 74.70 -5.78
C VAL A 308 -10.20 75.83 -6.38
N THR A 309 -10.32 76.04 -7.69
CA THR A 309 -9.73 77.20 -8.34
C THR A 309 -10.59 78.42 -8.01
N ASP A 310 -10.21 79.15 -6.97
CA ASP A 310 -10.42 80.60 -6.96
C ASP A 310 -9.03 81.24 -7.09
N ASP A 311 -8.82 81.92 -8.21
CA ASP A 311 -7.73 82.87 -8.47
C ASP A 311 -6.32 82.32 -8.79
N GLY A 312 -6.17 81.03 -9.08
CA GLY A 312 -4.89 80.46 -9.56
C GLY A 312 -3.80 80.30 -8.50
N ASN A 313 -4.11 80.51 -7.21
CA ASN A 313 -3.22 80.21 -6.10
C ASN A 313 -3.65 78.92 -5.38
N TRP A 314 -2.82 77.89 -5.50
CA TRP A 314 -3.01 76.57 -4.91
C TRP A 314 -2.89 76.64 -3.38
N LYS A 315 -3.92 76.18 -2.65
CA LYS A 315 -3.90 76.09 -1.18
C LYS A 315 -4.12 74.65 -0.74
N ASN A 316 -3.19 74.13 0.07
CA ASN A 316 -3.32 72.83 0.72
C ASN A 316 -4.24 72.94 1.96
N GLY A 317 -5.43 72.38 1.88
CA GLY A 317 -6.20 71.91 3.03
C GLY A 317 -5.55 70.79 3.84
N PRO A 318 -6.08 70.52 5.04
CA PRO A 318 -5.56 69.50 5.95
C PRO A 318 -5.89 68.08 5.47
N SER A 319 -4.91 67.19 5.45
CA SER A 319 -5.09 65.74 5.27
C SER A 319 -5.90 65.16 6.45
N ARG A 320 -6.73 64.13 6.18
CA ARG A 320 -7.48 63.44 7.25
C ARG A 320 -6.58 62.48 8.01
N PHE A 321 -5.70 61.75 7.31
CA PHE A 321 -4.81 60.79 7.95
C PHE A 321 -3.47 61.44 8.34
N SER A 322 -2.91 61.08 9.48
CA SER A 322 -1.58 61.58 9.86
C SER A 322 -0.51 60.98 8.93
N GLY A 323 0.11 61.80 8.09
CA GLY A 323 1.27 61.41 7.28
C GLY A 323 1.05 61.56 5.77
N THR A 324 1.95 60.98 4.99
CA THR A 324 1.88 60.91 3.52
C THR A 324 1.39 59.53 3.06
N GLU A 325 1.10 59.38 1.77
CA GLU A 325 0.81 58.12 1.10
C GLU A 325 1.92 57.09 1.36
N GLN A 326 3.19 57.49 1.34
CA GLN A 326 4.30 56.62 1.72
C GLN A 326 4.23 56.16 3.18
N ASN A 327 3.76 57.01 4.10
CA ASN A 327 3.59 56.60 5.50
C ASN A 327 2.46 55.58 5.64
N ALA A 328 1.36 55.74 4.89
CA ALA A 328 0.26 54.77 4.86
C ALA A 328 0.72 53.41 4.34
N ILE A 329 1.49 53.39 3.23
CA ILE A 329 2.10 52.17 2.70
C ILE A 329 3.04 51.54 3.73
N ALA A 330 3.97 52.31 4.31
CA ALA A 330 4.92 51.79 5.30
C ALA A 330 4.21 51.20 6.53
N GLN A 331 3.12 51.83 6.97
CA GLN A 331 2.31 51.33 8.08
C GLN A 331 1.60 50.01 7.73
N ALA A 332 0.98 49.93 6.55
CA ALA A 332 0.37 48.70 6.06
C ALA A 332 1.39 47.56 5.92
N VAL A 333 2.57 47.83 5.37
CA VAL A 333 3.69 46.88 5.30
C VAL A 333 4.08 46.40 6.69
N SER A 334 4.26 47.33 7.63
CA SER A 334 4.64 47.02 9.01
C SER A 334 3.63 46.10 9.68
N ASP A 335 2.33 46.35 9.51
CA ASP A 335 1.28 45.54 10.14
C ASP A 335 1.13 44.17 9.49
N CYS A 336 1.25 44.07 8.17
CA CYS A 336 1.26 42.77 7.48
C CYS A 336 2.46 41.90 7.94
N LYS A 337 3.61 42.51 8.24
CA LYS A 337 4.81 41.81 8.72
C LYS A 337 4.78 41.42 10.20
N LYS A 338 3.88 41.97 11.01
CA LYS A 338 3.76 41.61 12.44
C LYS A 338 3.23 40.18 12.66
N PHE A 339 2.65 39.57 11.65
CA PHE A 339 2.21 38.18 11.72
C PHE A 339 3.39 37.24 11.55
N ASP A 340 3.49 36.24 12.44
CA ASP A 340 4.43 35.11 12.31
C ASP A 340 4.26 34.31 11.00
N LYS A 341 3.19 34.59 10.23
CA LYS A 341 2.97 34.06 8.87
C LYS A 341 2.53 35.21 7.96
N TRP A 342 3.18 35.28 6.80
CA TRP A 342 2.99 36.31 5.78
C TRP A 342 1.51 36.53 5.41
N ILE A 343 1.15 37.80 5.26
CA ILE A 343 -0.05 38.23 4.54
C ILE A 343 0.38 38.61 3.13
N TYR A 344 -0.11 37.89 2.14
CA TYR A 344 0.15 38.16 0.73
C TYR A 344 -0.74 39.31 0.26
N LEU A 345 -0.18 40.20 -0.58
CA LEU A 345 -0.92 41.30 -1.18
C LEU A 345 -1.03 41.13 -2.69
N LEU A 346 -2.25 41.27 -3.21
CA LEU A 346 -2.53 41.38 -4.64
C LEU A 346 -3.39 42.61 -4.91
N PRO A 347 -2.78 43.78 -5.09
CA PRO A 347 -3.51 44.97 -5.49
C PRO A 347 -4.11 44.86 -6.88
N ILE A 348 -5.33 45.36 -7.02
CA ILE A 348 -6.05 45.51 -8.26
C ILE A 348 -6.31 47.00 -8.48
N GLU A 349 -5.76 47.54 -9.56
CA GLU A 349 -5.95 48.92 -10.00
C GLU A 349 -7.26 48.99 -10.79
N GLY A 350 -8.20 49.87 -10.44
CA GLY A 350 -9.47 50.06 -11.16
C GLY A 350 -9.30 50.52 -12.60
N ASP A 351 -10.34 50.37 -13.43
CA ASP A 351 -10.32 50.80 -14.83
C ASP A 351 -10.74 52.27 -14.93
N GLU A 352 -9.74 53.15 -15.03
CA GLU A 352 -9.98 54.55 -15.26
C GLU A 352 -10.15 54.80 -16.77
N GLU A 353 -11.41 54.86 -17.25
CA GLU A 353 -11.72 55.46 -18.57
C GLU A 353 -11.51 57.00 -18.59
N GLY A 354 -10.86 57.58 -17.57
CA GLY A 354 -10.59 59.02 -17.38
C GLY A 354 -9.19 59.32 -16.82
N ASN A 355 -8.82 60.60 -16.70
CA ASN A 355 -7.54 61.02 -16.11
C ASN A 355 -7.45 60.53 -14.66
N ALA A 356 -6.36 59.87 -14.30
CA ALA A 356 -6.24 59.24 -13.01
C ALA A 356 -6.52 60.16 -11.82
N GLU A 357 -7.38 59.72 -10.89
CA GLU A 357 -7.65 60.45 -9.64
C GLU A 357 -6.53 60.14 -8.64
N GLY A 358 -5.38 60.79 -8.83
CA GLY A 358 -4.23 60.66 -7.94
C GLY A 358 -3.24 61.79 -8.14
N TYR A 359 -3.45 62.90 -7.42
CA TYR A 359 -2.49 64.01 -7.39
C TYR A 359 -1.65 63.86 -6.13
N GLY A 360 -0.50 63.18 -6.25
CA GLY A 360 0.37 62.86 -5.12
C GLY A 360 0.61 64.06 -4.23
N VAL A 361 0.25 63.96 -2.95
CA VAL A 361 0.44 65.04 -1.99
C VAL A 361 1.94 65.14 -1.67
N GLY A 362 2.64 66.01 -2.40
CA GLY A 362 4.06 66.32 -2.17
C GLY A 362 4.99 66.22 -3.37
N SER A 363 4.50 65.98 -4.59
CA SER A 363 5.31 66.13 -5.81
C SER A 363 5.14 67.55 -6.38
N PRO A 364 6.20 68.38 -6.47
CA PRO A 364 6.07 69.78 -6.93
C PRO A 364 5.65 69.93 -8.40
N ASP A 365 5.70 68.86 -9.21
CA ASP A 365 5.46 68.91 -10.64
C ASP A 365 4.53 67.75 -11.06
N CYS A 366 3.25 68.05 -11.29
CA CYS A 366 2.29 67.14 -11.93
C CYS A 366 1.81 67.70 -13.29
N ASP A 367 2.67 68.43 -14.00
CA ASP A 367 2.35 68.99 -15.32
C ASP A 367 2.44 67.97 -16.47
N ASN A 368 2.79 66.71 -16.18
CA ASN A 368 2.96 65.64 -17.18
C ASN A 368 2.11 64.40 -16.83
N ILE A 369 1.30 63.92 -17.78
CA ILE A 369 0.43 62.72 -17.65
C ILE A 369 1.18 61.45 -17.20
N LEU A 370 2.51 61.41 -17.33
CA LEU A 370 3.36 60.32 -16.86
C LEU A 370 3.51 60.24 -15.33
N THR A 371 3.35 61.37 -14.61
CA THR A 371 3.46 61.44 -13.13
C THR A 371 2.19 61.01 -12.40
N CYS A 372 1.04 60.90 -13.08
CA CYS A 372 -0.21 60.35 -12.53
C CYS A 372 -0.19 58.81 -12.37
N LYS A 373 0.89 58.12 -12.76
CA LYS A 373 1.07 56.67 -12.60
C LYS A 373 1.64 56.26 -11.23
N GLN A 374 1.34 57.01 -10.17
CA GLN A 374 1.86 56.71 -8.82
C GLN A 374 1.08 55.60 -8.10
N ILE A 375 -0.21 55.39 -8.40
CA ILE A 375 -1.04 54.32 -7.81
C ILE A 375 -0.41 52.95 -8.03
N ASN A 376 -0.13 52.59 -9.29
CA ASN A 376 0.56 51.36 -9.62
C ASN A 376 1.94 51.26 -8.93
N SER A 377 2.67 52.37 -8.79
CA SER A 377 3.95 52.40 -8.06
C SER A 377 3.79 52.12 -6.56
N TRP A 378 2.79 52.69 -5.89
CA TRP A 378 2.49 52.40 -4.48
C TRP A 378 2.01 50.98 -4.28
N MET A 379 1.15 50.48 -5.18
CA MET A 379 0.71 49.08 -5.20
C MET A 379 1.88 48.12 -5.44
N GLN A 380 2.79 48.41 -6.37
CA GLN A 380 4.01 47.61 -6.57
C GLN A 380 4.92 47.65 -5.34
N LYS A 381 5.06 48.82 -4.72
CA LYS A 381 5.87 49.00 -3.51
C LYS A 381 5.34 48.16 -2.36
N ILE A 382 4.02 48.18 -2.11
CA ILE A 382 3.44 47.41 -1.01
C ILE A 382 3.58 45.89 -1.25
N ILE A 383 3.42 45.40 -2.48
CA ILE A 383 3.69 43.99 -2.84
C ILE A 383 5.14 43.65 -2.51
N THR A 384 6.08 44.38 -3.11
CA THR A 384 7.52 44.11 -3.00
C THR A 384 7.98 44.14 -1.55
N GLU A 385 7.52 45.13 -0.78
CA GLU A 385 7.91 45.26 0.62
C GLU A 385 7.22 44.26 1.53
N THR A 386 6.00 43.79 1.22
CA THR A 386 5.30 42.79 2.06
C THR A 386 5.67 41.36 1.75
N THR A 387 5.79 40.96 0.48
CA THR A 387 6.02 39.57 0.06
C THR A 387 7.48 39.27 -0.27
N GLY A 388 8.29 40.29 -0.58
CA GLY A 388 9.66 40.11 -1.05
C GLY A 388 9.76 39.51 -2.46
N ILE A 389 8.64 39.33 -3.16
CA ILE A 389 8.57 38.77 -4.52
C ILE A 389 8.54 39.94 -5.50
N SER A 390 9.63 40.18 -6.23
CA SER A 390 9.74 41.28 -7.20
C SER A 390 8.90 41.09 -8.45
N ASP A 391 8.58 39.84 -8.79
CA ASP A 391 7.95 39.48 -10.07
C ASP A 391 6.42 39.53 -10.02
N LEU A 392 5.85 39.75 -8.82
CA LEU A 392 4.43 40.04 -8.66
C LEU A 392 4.19 41.53 -8.99
N SER A 393 3.22 41.79 -9.87
CA SER A 393 2.80 43.13 -10.23
C SER A 393 1.31 43.36 -9.92
N PRO A 394 0.89 44.62 -9.67
CA PRO A 394 -0.52 44.97 -9.58
C PRO A 394 -1.28 44.50 -10.82
N VAL A 395 -2.52 44.06 -10.61
CA VAL A 395 -3.39 43.63 -11.70
C VAL A 395 -4.25 44.83 -12.10
N THR A 396 -4.11 45.33 -13.32
CA THR A 396 -5.02 46.35 -13.84
C THR A 396 -6.36 45.73 -14.20
N PHE A 397 -7.46 46.34 -13.75
CA PHE A 397 -8.80 45.98 -14.15
C PHE A 397 -8.97 46.30 -15.64
N LYS A 398 -9.38 45.30 -16.40
CA LYS A 398 -9.66 45.39 -17.85
C LYS A 398 -10.94 44.65 -18.17
N ASP A 399 -11.11 43.53 -17.49
CA ASP A 399 -12.31 42.73 -17.51
C ASP A 399 -12.36 41.83 -16.26
N LYS A 400 -13.51 41.19 -16.08
CA LYS A 400 -13.76 40.18 -15.05
C LYS A 400 -12.75 39.02 -15.04
N GLN A 401 -12.17 38.64 -16.19
CA GLN A 401 -11.25 37.50 -16.26
C GLN A 401 -9.88 37.85 -15.67
N SER A 402 -9.49 39.12 -15.76
CA SER A 402 -8.21 39.63 -15.27
C SER A 402 -8.12 39.58 -13.74
N ILE A 403 -9.17 40.02 -13.01
CA ILE A 403 -9.29 39.84 -11.55
C ILE A 403 -9.17 38.36 -11.20
N PHE A 404 -9.95 37.53 -11.90
CA PHE A 404 -10.02 36.10 -11.62
C PHE A 404 -8.67 35.40 -11.77
N LYS A 405 -7.94 35.74 -12.83
CA LYS A 405 -6.59 35.20 -13.09
C LYS A 405 -5.60 35.65 -12.02
N GLY A 406 -5.58 36.94 -11.68
CA GLY A 406 -4.69 37.45 -10.64
C GLY A 406 -4.87 36.74 -9.30
N ILE A 407 -6.14 36.55 -8.89
CA ILE A 407 -6.45 35.82 -7.66
C ILE A 407 -5.95 34.38 -7.74
N LEU A 408 -6.24 33.67 -8.83
CA LEU A 408 -5.73 32.31 -9.00
C LEU A 408 -4.20 32.23 -8.97
N ASP A 409 -3.51 33.20 -9.58
CA ASP A 409 -2.05 33.23 -9.63
C ASP A 409 -1.45 33.43 -8.23
N ILE A 410 -2.02 34.31 -7.39
CA ILE A 410 -1.57 34.45 -6.00
C ILE A 410 -2.03 33.31 -5.08
N MET A 411 -3.07 32.56 -5.46
CA MET A 411 -3.51 31.38 -4.72
C MET A 411 -2.53 30.22 -4.87
N VAL A 412 -1.91 30.06 -6.04
CA VAL A 412 -0.91 29.04 -6.33
C VAL A 412 0.38 29.41 -5.57
N THR A 413 0.83 28.54 -4.66
CA THR A 413 2.18 28.69 -4.08
C THR A 413 3.22 28.18 -5.07
N PRO A 414 4.38 28.83 -5.22
CA PRO A 414 5.48 28.22 -5.96
C PRO A 414 5.81 26.86 -5.33
N TYR A 415 6.35 25.97 -6.15
CA TYR A 415 6.93 24.75 -5.60
C TYR A 415 8.13 25.11 -4.71
N PRO A 416 8.41 24.30 -3.68
CA PRO A 416 9.66 24.39 -2.92
C PRO A 416 10.89 24.45 -3.83
N GLU A 417 11.70 25.50 -3.69
CA GLU A 417 13.00 25.55 -4.34
C GLU A 417 14.05 24.79 -3.54
N LYS A 418 13.93 24.80 -2.20
CA LYS A 418 14.87 24.13 -1.29
C LYS A 418 14.16 23.34 -0.22
N ILE A 419 14.50 22.05 -0.15
CA ILE A 419 14.00 21.14 0.87
C ILE A 419 15.17 20.64 1.71
N TYR A 420 15.07 20.88 3.01
CA TYR A 420 16.03 20.40 3.99
C TYR A 420 15.38 19.34 4.86
N LEU A 421 16.03 18.18 4.94
CA LEU A 421 15.61 17.09 5.81
C LEU A 421 16.51 17.05 7.04
N TYR A 422 15.89 16.90 8.20
CA TYR A 422 16.54 16.76 9.47
C TYR A 422 16.08 15.48 10.15
N MET A 423 17.01 14.73 10.74
CA MET A 423 16.69 13.60 11.60
C MET A 423 17.37 13.80 12.94
N ARG A 424 16.56 13.86 14.01
CA ARG A 424 17.04 14.16 15.37
C ARG A 424 17.92 15.43 15.45
N GLY A 425 17.61 16.44 14.63
CA GLY A 425 18.33 17.71 14.57
C GLY A 425 19.56 17.73 13.66
N ILE A 426 19.96 16.59 13.09
CA ILE A 426 21.05 16.52 12.11
C ILE A 426 20.48 16.72 10.72
N ARG A 427 21.04 17.67 9.95
CA ARG A 427 20.68 17.89 8.54
C ARG A 427 21.23 16.74 7.69
N ILE A 428 20.33 16.02 7.03
CA ILE A 428 20.59 14.80 6.24
C ILE A 428 21.04 15.18 4.82
N GLY A 429 20.48 16.25 4.27
CA GLY A 429 20.78 16.70 2.91
C GLY A 429 20.09 17.99 2.52
N GLU A 430 20.55 18.57 1.40
CA GLU A 430 19.81 19.51 0.56
C GLU A 430 19.45 18.74 -0.70
N TYR A 431 18.16 18.58 -0.98
CA TYR A 431 17.75 17.88 -2.20
C TYR A 431 17.54 18.92 -3.29
N LEU A 432 18.46 18.94 -4.26
CA LEU A 432 18.51 19.86 -5.40
C LEU A 432 18.11 19.10 -6.67
N PRO A 433 16.81 18.91 -6.87
CA PRO A 433 16.16 19.72 -7.87
C PRO A 433 14.92 20.41 -7.30
N VAL A 434 14.64 21.60 -7.84
CA VAL A 434 13.38 22.31 -7.65
C VAL A 434 12.24 21.32 -7.86
N LEU A 435 11.40 21.15 -6.85
CA LEU A 435 10.17 20.37 -7.04
C LEU A 435 9.33 21.08 -8.10
N ASN A 436 8.72 20.35 -9.00
CA ASN A 436 7.78 20.88 -9.98
C ASN A 436 6.86 19.75 -10.44
N GLU A 437 5.95 20.03 -11.37
CA GLU A 437 5.02 19.01 -11.89
C GLU A 437 5.73 17.80 -12.50
N SER A 438 6.94 17.96 -13.05
CA SER A 438 7.71 16.88 -13.67
C SER A 438 8.68 16.17 -12.72
N SER A 439 9.05 16.79 -11.59
CA SER A 439 9.94 16.21 -10.57
C SER A 439 9.21 15.78 -9.28
N SER A 440 7.87 15.91 -9.24
CA SER A 440 7.00 15.47 -8.15
C SER A 440 6.20 14.22 -8.58
N PRO A 441 6.32 13.07 -7.91
CA PRO A 441 7.07 12.83 -6.69
C PRO A 441 8.59 12.72 -6.88
N GLN A 442 9.33 13.26 -5.91
CA GLN A 442 10.75 13.02 -5.78
C GLN A 442 10.99 11.87 -4.79
N ILE A 443 11.70 10.84 -5.26
CA ILE A 443 12.17 9.73 -4.44
C ILE A 443 13.59 10.03 -3.98
N ILE A 444 13.81 10.02 -2.68
CA ILE A 444 15.15 10.20 -2.11
C ILE A 444 16.01 8.98 -2.40
N ASP A 445 17.26 9.21 -2.82
CA ASP A 445 18.27 8.18 -3.03
C ASP A 445 18.36 7.25 -1.81
N SER A 446 18.10 5.96 -2.07
CA SER A 446 18.00 4.97 -1.01
C SER A 446 19.32 4.68 -0.34
N TYR A 447 20.47 4.86 -1.01
CA TYR A 447 21.77 4.56 -0.44
C TYR A 447 22.15 5.55 0.67
N ILE A 448 22.02 6.85 0.38
CA ILE A 448 22.29 7.90 1.38
C ILE A 448 21.29 7.78 2.54
N PHE A 449 20.02 7.59 2.23
CA PHE A 449 18.98 7.49 3.25
C PHE A 449 19.13 6.25 4.14
N ASN A 450 19.54 5.10 3.57
CA ASN A 450 19.82 3.86 4.32
C ASN A 450 20.86 4.06 5.41
N ASN A 451 22.00 4.65 5.06
CA ASN A 451 23.11 4.84 6.00
C ASN A 451 22.68 5.74 7.16
N ILE A 452 21.95 6.80 6.88
CA ILE A 452 21.55 7.77 7.90
C ILE A 452 20.45 7.19 8.80
N ILE A 453 19.48 6.43 8.25
CA ILE A 453 18.50 5.69 9.06
C ILE A 453 19.20 4.66 9.96
N ALA A 454 20.18 3.94 9.42
CA ALA A 454 20.95 2.96 10.20
C ALA A 454 21.67 3.63 11.39
N ASP A 455 22.35 4.74 11.17
CA ASP A 455 23.14 5.43 12.20
C ASP A 455 22.26 6.14 13.26
N ILE A 456 21.15 6.75 12.83
CA ILE A 456 20.37 7.65 13.68
C ILE A 456 19.18 6.94 14.35
N CYS A 457 18.52 6.03 13.63
CA CYS A 457 17.20 5.51 14.01
C CYS A 457 17.22 4.10 14.62
N ILE A 458 18.24 3.27 14.35
CA ILE A 458 18.32 1.92 14.94
C ILE A 458 18.35 2.00 16.47
N GLY A 459 17.41 1.30 17.12
CA GLY A 459 17.25 1.26 18.57
C GLY A 459 16.66 2.52 19.21
N LYS A 460 16.30 3.55 18.43
CA LYS A 460 15.86 4.85 18.94
C LYS A 460 14.53 5.26 18.31
N LYS A 461 13.74 6.10 19.01
CA LYS A 461 12.61 6.77 18.35
C LYS A 461 13.18 7.80 17.40
N CYS A 462 12.81 7.70 16.13
CA CYS A 462 13.31 8.59 15.10
C CYS A 462 12.23 9.59 14.70
N GLU A 463 12.65 10.81 14.41
CA GLU A 463 11.77 11.88 13.97
C GLU A 463 12.42 12.55 12.76
N ILE A 464 11.71 12.53 11.64
CA ILE A 464 12.08 13.26 10.44
C ILE A 464 11.39 14.62 10.50
N LYS A 465 12.17 15.69 10.46
CA LYS A 465 11.70 17.08 10.34
C LYS A 465 12.09 17.60 8.97
N ILE A 466 11.19 18.36 8.36
CA ILE A 466 11.39 18.86 7.00
C ILE A 466 11.20 20.36 7.03
N LEU A 467 12.08 21.07 6.34
CA LEU A 467 12.04 22.51 6.16
C LEU A 467 11.98 22.81 4.67
N SER A 468 11.08 23.72 4.30
CA SER A 468 10.94 24.26 2.96
C SER A 468 11.04 25.79 3.01
N ASP A 469 11.52 26.39 1.94
CA ASP A 469 11.58 27.85 1.77
C ASP A 469 10.26 28.47 1.35
N GLU A 470 9.43 27.78 0.54
CA GLU A 470 8.00 28.05 0.27
C GLU A 470 7.32 26.76 -0.27
N GLY A 471 6.00 26.71 -0.36
CA GLY A 471 5.27 25.62 -1.03
C GLY A 471 4.79 24.49 -0.12
N ALA A 472 3.81 23.73 -0.61
CA ALA A 472 3.23 22.63 0.15
C ALA A 472 3.94 21.32 -0.16
N LEU A 473 4.18 20.52 0.88
CA LEU A 473 4.78 19.19 0.77
C LEU A 473 3.77 18.13 1.25
N VAL A 474 3.48 17.17 0.39
CA VAL A 474 2.76 15.96 0.75
C VAL A 474 3.79 14.87 0.96
N PHE A 475 3.70 14.21 2.11
CA PHE A 475 4.53 13.05 2.41
C PHE A 475 3.75 11.80 2.11
N ASP A 476 4.30 10.98 1.22
CA ASP A 476 3.74 9.68 0.92
C ASP A 476 4.83 8.61 1.02
N ASN A 477 4.40 7.36 1.17
CA ASN A 477 5.22 6.19 0.90
C ASN A 477 6.61 6.11 1.59
N LEU A 478 6.73 6.51 2.86
CA LEU A 478 7.90 6.10 3.64
C LEU A 478 7.88 4.57 3.78
N LYS A 479 8.91 3.94 3.25
CA LYS A 479 9.12 2.50 3.31
C LYS A 479 10.52 2.23 3.84
N ILE A 480 10.63 1.56 4.97
CA ILE A 480 11.91 1.07 5.49
C ILE A 480 11.86 -0.45 5.49
N LEU A 481 12.66 -1.06 4.63
CA LEU A 481 12.89 -2.48 4.55
C LEU A 481 14.12 -2.82 5.40
N TYR A 482 13.93 -3.67 6.40
CA TYR A 482 15.00 -4.08 7.29
C TYR A 482 14.94 -5.57 7.59
N GLN A 483 16.09 -6.15 7.91
CA GLN A 483 16.23 -7.52 8.39
C GLN A 483 16.66 -7.52 9.84
N LEU A 484 16.21 -8.52 10.59
CA LEU A 484 16.71 -8.79 11.93
C LEU A 484 17.59 -10.04 11.88
N ASP A 485 18.76 -9.98 12.52
CA ASP A 485 19.62 -11.15 12.65
C ASP A 485 19.38 -11.82 14.01
N PRO A 486 18.67 -12.96 14.05
CA PRO A 486 18.41 -13.67 15.29
C PRO A 486 19.67 -14.31 15.94
N ASP A 487 20.87 -14.30 15.31
CA ASP A 487 22.03 -15.10 15.77
C ASP A 487 21.61 -16.56 16.04
N MET A 488 20.96 -17.17 15.04
CA MET A 488 20.54 -18.56 15.12
C MET A 488 21.73 -19.49 14.87
N ARG A 489 21.89 -20.47 15.75
CA ARG A 489 23.02 -21.39 15.71
C ARG A 489 22.64 -22.83 15.40
N SER A 490 21.37 -23.19 15.58
CA SER A 490 20.91 -24.55 15.37
C SER A 490 19.40 -24.61 15.20
N VAL A 491 18.95 -25.63 14.49
CA VAL A 491 17.56 -26.08 14.40
C VAL A 491 17.45 -27.41 15.13
N LYS A 492 16.42 -27.59 15.96
CA LYS A 492 16.14 -28.87 16.59
C LYS A 492 14.92 -29.51 15.92
N ILE A 493 15.05 -30.78 15.53
CA ILE A 493 14.02 -31.57 14.86
C ILE A 493 13.85 -32.86 15.64
N GLY A 494 12.69 -33.02 16.27
CA GLY A 494 12.53 -34.10 17.26
C GLY A 494 13.60 -33.96 18.35
N ASN A 495 14.44 -35.00 18.51
CA ASN A 495 15.54 -35.02 19.47
C ASN A 495 16.89 -34.58 18.89
N PHE A 496 16.97 -34.27 17.59
CA PHE A 496 18.23 -33.97 16.90
C PHE A 496 18.47 -32.48 16.81
N VAL A 497 19.72 -32.06 17.03
CA VAL A 497 20.14 -30.65 16.90
C VAL A 497 21.05 -30.53 15.68
N VAL A 498 20.59 -29.80 14.67
CA VAL A 498 21.32 -29.53 13.44
C VAL A 498 21.95 -28.14 13.52
N PRO A 499 23.28 -28.01 13.47
CA PRO A 499 23.93 -26.71 13.51
C PRO A 499 23.66 -25.91 12.23
N LEU A 500 23.43 -24.61 12.39
CA LEU A 500 23.31 -23.65 11.29
C LEU A 500 24.66 -23.01 11.05
N GLN A 501 25.22 -23.19 9.85
CA GLN A 501 26.41 -22.48 9.44
C GLN A 501 26.01 -21.19 8.71
N ASN A 502 26.52 -20.07 9.21
CA ASN A 502 26.57 -18.77 8.52
C ASN A 502 25.25 -18.02 8.31
N LEU A 503 24.10 -18.41 8.88
CA LEU A 503 22.87 -17.61 8.74
C LEU A 503 23.05 -16.24 9.43
N GLY A 504 22.97 -15.17 8.66
CA GLY A 504 23.15 -13.80 9.13
C GLY A 504 23.11 -12.82 7.95
N TYR A 505 23.44 -11.56 8.17
CA TYR A 505 23.29 -10.55 7.11
C TYR A 505 24.13 -10.76 5.84
N SER A 506 25.26 -11.46 5.94
CA SER A 506 26.13 -11.78 4.80
C SER A 506 25.63 -13.01 4.02
N TYR A 507 24.90 -13.90 4.70
CA TYR A 507 24.28 -15.09 4.11
C TYR A 507 22.86 -15.20 4.65
N PRO A 508 21.91 -14.43 4.08
CA PRO A 508 20.56 -14.31 4.62
C PRO A 508 19.72 -15.58 4.39
N LYS A 509 20.31 -16.65 3.85
CA LYS A 509 19.64 -17.91 3.53
C LYS A 509 20.55 -19.08 3.85
N ALA A 510 20.00 -20.07 4.56
CA ALA A 510 20.62 -21.36 4.83
C ALA A 510 19.75 -22.48 4.26
N LEU A 511 20.39 -23.49 3.65
CA LEU A 511 19.76 -24.73 3.20
C LEU A 511 20.27 -25.85 4.09
N ILE A 512 19.35 -26.61 4.67
CA ILE A 512 19.65 -27.70 5.59
C ILE A 512 19.10 -28.99 5.00
N ASP A 513 19.93 -30.02 4.88
CA ASP A 513 19.49 -31.38 4.63
C ASP A 513 19.05 -32.01 5.96
N LEU A 514 17.80 -32.49 6.00
CA LEU A 514 17.14 -33.07 7.16
C LEU A 514 16.80 -34.55 6.97
N THR A 515 17.29 -35.16 5.88
CA THR A 515 16.90 -36.51 5.46
C THR A 515 17.15 -37.52 6.57
N LYS A 516 18.31 -37.43 7.21
CA LYS A 516 18.73 -38.34 8.28
C LYS A 516 17.93 -38.11 9.56
N GLU A 517 17.79 -36.86 9.98
CA GLU A 517 17.15 -36.47 11.24
C GLU A 517 15.65 -36.79 11.24
N ILE A 518 14.96 -36.55 10.12
CA ILE A 518 13.55 -36.93 9.97
C ILE A 518 13.39 -38.45 9.95
N SER A 519 14.23 -39.18 9.22
CA SER A 519 14.19 -40.65 9.18
C SER A 519 14.40 -41.27 10.57
N GLN A 520 15.35 -40.73 11.33
CA GLN A 520 15.62 -41.16 12.70
C GLN A 520 14.48 -40.80 13.64
N THR A 521 13.90 -39.60 13.51
CA THR A 521 12.74 -39.16 14.30
C THR A 521 11.52 -40.06 14.08
N LEU A 522 11.22 -40.44 12.83
CA LEU A 522 10.12 -41.37 12.51
C LEU A 522 10.33 -42.77 13.13
N SER A 523 11.58 -43.17 13.33
CA SER A 523 11.95 -44.44 13.95
C SER A 523 11.98 -44.38 15.48
N ASP A 524 12.00 -43.18 16.08
CA ASP A 524 12.04 -42.99 17.53
C ASP A 524 10.62 -43.07 18.11
N ASN A 525 10.33 -44.18 18.80
CA ASN A 525 9.03 -44.42 19.41
C ASN A 525 8.68 -43.46 20.55
N SER A 526 9.66 -42.72 21.11
CA SER A 526 9.40 -41.70 22.13
C SER A 526 8.80 -40.42 21.54
N ILE A 527 9.11 -40.10 20.28
CA ILE A 527 8.59 -38.94 19.56
C ILE A 527 7.37 -39.32 18.70
N CYS A 528 7.47 -40.46 18.02
CA CYS A 528 6.44 -40.99 17.15
C CYS A 528 5.90 -42.31 17.74
N PRO A 529 4.87 -42.30 18.60
CA PRO A 529 4.33 -43.51 19.22
C PRO A 529 3.93 -44.57 18.19
N VAL A 530 4.08 -45.85 18.53
CA VAL A 530 3.73 -47.01 17.67
C VAL A 530 2.29 -46.91 17.15
N ASN A 531 1.35 -46.54 18.01
CA ASN A 531 -0.06 -46.54 17.67
C ASN A 531 -0.53 -45.32 16.82
N ASN A 532 0.36 -44.37 16.52
CA ASN A 532 0.00 -43.18 15.75
C ASN A 532 0.32 -43.34 14.27
N LYS A 533 -0.70 -43.15 13.41
CA LYS A 533 -0.54 -43.19 11.94
C LYS A 533 0.29 -42.05 11.40
N GLU A 534 0.13 -40.89 12.02
CA GLU A 534 0.83 -39.66 11.71
C GLU A 534 1.72 -39.29 12.88
N CYS A 535 2.96 -38.93 12.56
CA CYS A 535 3.87 -38.34 13.50
C CYS A 535 3.94 -36.83 13.26
N ASN A 536 3.64 -36.07 14.31
CA ASN A 536 3.81 -34.63 14.34
C ASN A 536 5.24 -34.33 14.80
N ILE A 537 6.12 -34.01 13.85
CA ILE A 537 7.53 -33.73 14.12
C ILE A 537 7.67 -32.23 14.39
N LEU A 538 8.10 -31.91 15.61
CA LEU A 538 8.36 -30.53 16.04
C LEU A 538 9.70 -30.04 15.48
N ILE A 539 9.68 -28.82 14.93
CA ILE A 539 10.84 -28.07 14.47
C ILE A 539 10.98 -26.86 15.39
N GLU A 540 11.97 -26.90 16.26
CA GLU A 540 12.29 -25.83 17.21
C GLU A 540 13.48 -25.02 16.70
N LEU A 541 13.36 -23.71 16.76
CA LEU A 541 14.39 -22.76 16.36
C LEU A 541 14.76 -21.91 17.58
N ASN A 542 16.05 -21.94 17.92
CA ASN A 542 16.58 -21.24 19.09
C ASN A 542 17.50 -20.11 18.64
N SER A 543 17.33 -18.96 19.27
CA SER A 543 17.96 -17.71 18.90
C SER A 543 18.43 -16.94 20.13
N ARG A 544 19.54 -16.21 20.00
CA ARG A 544 20.08 -15.37 21.08
C ARG A 544 19.50 -13.96 21.08
N LYS A 545 18.90 -13.53 19.97
CA LYS A 545 18.41 -12.18 19.72
C LYS A 545 16.95 -12.19 19.27
N TYR A 546 16.34 -11.01 19.25
CA TYR A 546 15.04 -10.89 18.59
C TYR A 546 15.24 -10.96 17.07
N GLY A 547 14.36 -11.66 16.35
CA GLY A 547 14.48 -11.78 14.91
C GLY A 547 13.24 -12.29 14.20
N ALA A 548 13.33 -12.43 12.88
CA ALA A 548 12.28 -13.04 12.08
C ALA A 548 12.89 -13.85 10.93
N VAL A 549 12.38 -15.05 10.68
CA VAL A 549 12.80 -15.90 9.55
C VAL A 549 11.61 -16.49 8.81
N GLU A 550 11.81 -16.71 7.51
CA GLU A 550 10.93 -17.51 6.66
C GLU A 550 11.49 -18.93 6.53
N LEU A 551 10.62 -19.92 6.74
CA LEU A 551 10.91 -21.33 6.52
C LEU A 551 10.21 -21.83 5.27
N LYS A 552 10.93 -22.56 4.42
CA LYS A 552 10.38 -23.31 3.28
C LYS A 552 10.84 -24.74 3.33
N LEU A 553 9.88 -25.67 3.33
CA LEU A 553 10.12 -27.10 3.50
C LEU A 553 9.93 -27.83 2.17
N LYS A 554 10.77 -28.84 1.91
CA LYS A 554 10.52 -29.84 0.87
C LYS A 554 10.96 -31.21 1.36
N ILE A 555 10.00 -32.14 1.48
CA ILE A 555 10.25 -33.53 1.86
C ILE A 555 9.70 -34.43 0.77
N GLU A 556 10.53 -35.34 0.29
CA GLU A 556 10.20 -36.41 -0.65
C GLU A 556 10.35 -37.73 0.09
N TYR A 557 9.28 -38.53 0.12
CA TYR A 557 9.30 -39.83 0.78
C TYR A 557 8.53 -40.87 0.00
N LEU A 558 8.91 -42.12 0.20
CA LEU A 558 8.21 -43.28 -0.28
C LEU A 558 7.28 -43.81 0.81
N LEU A 559 6.07 -44.19 0.42
CA LEU A 559 5.11 -44.79 1.34
C LEU A 559 4.45 -46.01 0.69
N TYR A 560 4.37 -47.08 1.47
CA TYR A 560 3.51 -48.21 1.20
C TYR A 560 2.14 -47.95 1.84
N ASP A 561 1.16 -47.59 1.01
CA ASP A 561 -0.21 -47.33 1.46
C ASP A 561 -1.03 -48.63 1.43
N LEU A 562 -0.63 -49.56 2.29
CA LEU A 562 -1.23 -50.90 2.39
C LEU A 562 -2.74 -50.82 2.61
N GLU A 563 -3.22 -49.85 3.38
CA GLU A 563 -4.64 -49.69 3.67
C GLU A 563 -5.45 -49.31 2.42
N GLN A 564 -4.96 -48.35 1.64
CA GLN A 564 -5.61 -47.97 0.39
C GLN A 564 -5.54 -49.07 -0.65
N ASP A 565 -4.40 -49.76 -0.76
CA ASP A 565 -4.26 -50.86 -1.70
C ASP A 565 -5.18 -52.03 -1.30
N LEU A 566 -5.28 -52.37 -0.01
CA LEU A 566 -6.22 -53.36 0.52
C LEU A 566 -7.67 -52.96 0.25
N LEU A 567 -8.04 -51.71 0.52
CA LEU A 567 -9.37 -51.18 0.21
C LEU A 567 -9.71 -51.31 -1.28
N ASN A 568 -8.79 -50.93 -2.17
CA ASN A 568 -9.01 -51.06 -3.61
C ASN A 568 -9.27 -52.51 -4.00
N LYS A 569 -8.52 -53.46 -3.42
CA LYS A 569 -8.69 -54.88 -3.68
C LYS A 569 -9.99 -55.45 -3.13
N ILE A 570 -10.43 -55.00 -1.97
CA ILE A 570 -11.77 -55.30 -1.43
C ILE A 570 -12.84 -54.79 -2.41
N LEU A 571 -12.76 -53.54 -2.88
CA LEU A 571 -13.72 -52.99 -3.84
C LEU A 571 -13.71 -53.73 -5.19
N GLU A 572 -12.54 -54.17 -5.66
CA GLU A 572 -12.41 -55.00 -6.87
C GLU A 572 -13.07 -56.37 -6.68
N CYS A 573 -12.84 -57.03 -5.54
CA CYS A 573 -13.46 -58.30 -5.18
C CYS A 573 -14.99 -58.19 -5.13
N TRP A 574 -15.50 -57.10 -4.54
CA TRP A 574 -16.94 -56.84 -4.50
C TRP A 574 -17.54 -56.73 -5.90
N ARG A 575 -16.89 -55.98 -6.79
CA ARG A 575 -17.32 -55.86 -8.19
C ARG A 575 -17.28 -57.20 -8.91
N ALA A 576 -16.25 -58.01 -8.68
CA ALA A 576 -16.11 -59.35 -9.27
C ALA A 576 -17.24 -60.29 -8.82
N SER A 577 -17.75 -60.12 -7.59
CA SER A 577 -18.92 -60.85 -7.07
C SER A 577 -20.27 -60.37 -7.65
N SER A 578 -20.22 -59.54 -8.69
CA SER A 578 -21.39 -58.83 -9.23
C SER A 578 -22.13 -58.03 -8.16
N TYR A 579 -21.38 -57.37 -7.27
CA TYR A 579 -21.90 -56.63 -6.12
C TYR A 579 -22.76 -57.50 -5.20
N GLY A 580 -22.23 -58.66 -4.78
CA GLY A 580 -22.88 -59.56 -3.84
C GLY A 580 -24.02 -60.42 -4.40
N ASN A 581 -24.17 -60.46 -5.73
CA ASN A 581 -25.23 -61.25 -6.39
C ASN A 581 -24.80 -62.69 -6.70
N THR A 582 -23.49 -62.97 -6.68
CA THR A 582 -22.96 -64.33 -6.88
C THR A 582 -23.09 -65.16 -5.60
N GLU A 583 -23.49 -66.44 -5.73
CA GLU A 583 -23.56 -67.40 -4.61
C GLU A 583 -22.29 -68.25 -4.45
N GLU A 584 -21.40 -68.23 -5.45
CA GLU A 584 -20.15 -68.98 -5.44
C GLU A 584 -19.07 -68.28 -4.61
N ASN A 585 -18.34 -69.05 -3.81
CA ASN A 585 -17.14 -68.59 -3.12
C ASN A 585 -15.96 -68.58 -4.09
N PHE A 586 -15.15 -67.52 -4.06
CA PHE A 586 -13.91 -67.50 -4.83
C PHE A 586 -12.85 -66.60 -4.21
N LEU A 587 -11.60 -66.97 -4.42
CA LEU A 587 -10.44 -66.15 -4.09
C LEU A 587 -10.34 -65.01 -5.11
N CYS A 588 -10.41 -63.77 -4.63
CA CYS A 588 -10.26 -62.59 -5.46
C CYS A 588 -8.78 -62.28 -5.71
N GLU A 589 -7.98 -62.22 -4.65
CA GLU A 589 -6.56 -61.86 -4.70
C GLU A 589 -5.79 -62.49 -3.53
N GLU A 590 -4.56 -62.94 -3.79
CA GLU A 590 -3.56 -63.19 -2.75
C GLU A 590 -2.54 -62.04 -2.78
N PHE A 591 -2.56 -61.24 -1.73
CA PHE A 591 -1.79 -60.01 -1.64
C PHE A 591 -0.52 -60.23 -0.82
N THR A 592 0.65 -60.18 -1.47
CA THR A 592 1.94 -60.33 -0.78
C THR A 592 2.47 -58.97 -0.30
N VAL A 593 2.58 -58.81 1.01
CA VAL A 593 3.25 -57.69 1.68
C VAL A 593 4.75 -57.94 1.70
N SER A 594 5.53 -56.95 1.26
CA SER A 594 6.99 -57.04 1.29
C SER A 594 7.48 -57.33 2.72
N SER A 595 8.44 -58.25 2.88
CA SER A 595 9.10 -58.52 4.15
C SER A 595 9.80 -57.30 4.77
N ASN A 596 10.03 -56.25 3.97
CA ASN A 596 10.60 -54.99 4.44
C ASN A 596 9.54 -53.99 4.95
N TYR A 597 8.25 -54.30 4.79
CA TYR A 597 7.17 -53.46 5.31
C TYR A 597 7.09 -53.61 6.82
N LYS A 598 7.10 -52.47 7.53
CA LYS A 598 6.94 -52.43 8.98
C LYS A 598 5.51 -52.05 9.32
N TYR A 599 4.78 -52.98 9.92
CA TYR A 599 3.48 -52.70 10.52
C TYR A 599 3.69 -51.80 11.74
N ASN A 600 3.30 -50.54 11.60
CA ASN A 600 3.34 -49.60 12.72
C ASN A 600 2.11 -49.75 13.61
N TYR A 601 0.99 -50.21 13.08
CA TYR A 601 -0.24 -50.46 13.81
C TYR A 601 -1.01 -51.59 13.11
N LYS A 602 -2.02 -52.12 13.80
CA LYS A 602 -2.90 -53.16 13.27
C LYS A 602 -3.85 -52.57 12.23
N ILE A 603 -3.95 -53.19 11.06
CA ILE A 603 -5.00 -52.89 10.11
C ILE A 603 -6.21 -53.74 10.49
N THR A 604 -7.26 -53.07 10.93
CA THR A 604 -8.51 -53.67 11.38
C THR A 604 -9.61 -53.48 10.34
N GLU A 605 -10.69 -54.23 10.47
CA GLU A 605 -11.92 -54.04 9.67
C GLU A 605 -12.47 -52.62 9.82
N GLU A 606 -12.63 -52.17 11.07
CA GLU A 606 -13.13 -50.83 11.42
C GLU A 606 -12.36 -49.73 10.67
N LEU A 607 -11.04 -49.89 10.57
CA LEU A 607 -10.20 -48.95 9.86
C LEU A 607 -10.49 -48.90 8.36
N ILE A 608 -10.64 -50.06 7.70
CA ILE A 608 -10.99 -50.09 6.27
C ILE A 608 -12.39 -49.51 6.07
N THR A 609 -13.33 -49.80 6.96
CA THR A 609 -14.68 -49.23 6.97
C THR A 609 -14.64 -47.70 7.08
N GLU A 610 -13.78 -47.13 7.92
CA GLU A 610 -13.57 -45.68 7.97
C GLU A 610 -13.01 -45.11 6.65
N LEU A 611 -12.09 -45.81 6.00
CA LEU A 611 -11.57 -45.38 4.69
C LEU A 611 -12.64 -45.41 3.61
N ILE A 612 -13.53 -46.41 3.62
CA ILE A 612 -14.69 -46.49 2.72
C ILE A 612 -15.61 -45.29 2.93
N LYS A 613 -15.94 -44.97 4.19
CA LYS A 613 -16.73 -43.78 4.55
C LYS A 613 -16.07 -42.50 4.05
N LYS A 614 -14.77 -42.32 4.31
CA LYS A 614 -14.00 -41.15 3.88
C LYS A 614 -13.96 -40.99 2.35
N ARG A 615 -13.96 -42.10 1.60
CA ARG A 615 -14.06 -42.11 0.13
C ARG A 615 -15.48 -42.04 -0.41
N ASN A 616 -16.48 -41.89 0.45
CA ASN A 616 -17.89 -41.94 0.10
C ASN A 616 -18.26 -43.19 -0.73
N SER A 617 -17.65 -44.34 -0.40
CA SER A 617 -17.78 -45.60 -1.15
C SER A 617 -18.73 -46.60 -0.49
N CYS A 618 -19.47 -46.19 0.55
CA CYS A 618 -20.39 -47.07 1.27
C CYS A 618 -21.52 -47.62 0.40
N HIS A 619 -22.00 -46.82 -0.55
CA HIS A 619 -23.00 -47.23 -1.53
C HIS A 619 -22.51 -48.36 -2.47
N ILE A 620 -21.20 -48.60 -2.55
CA ILE A 620 -20.62 -49.64 -3.40
C ILE A 620 -20.70 -51.00 -2.71
N ILE A 621 -20.39 -51.08 -1.41
CA ILE A 621 -20.17 -52.35 -0.68
C ILE A 621 -21.45 -52.89 -0.02
N SER A 622 -22.53 -52.12 0.05
CA SER A 622 -23.80 -52.61 0.59
C SER A 622 -24.62 -53.37 -0.46
N ASN A 623 -25.13 -54.53 -0.06
CA ASN A 623 -26.12 -55.31 -0.81
C ASN A 623 -27.54 -54.73 -0.69
N ASN A 624 -27.76 -53.82 0.26
CA ASN A 624 -29.08 -53.30 0.58
C ASN A 624 -29.38 -52.05 -0.26
N LYS A 625 -30.23 -52.25 -1.27
CA LYS A 625 -31.04 -51.23 -1.98
C LYS A 625 -32.04 -50.52 -1.05
N ILE A 626 -31.69 -50.23 0.20
CA ILE A 626 -32.58 -49.50 1.10
C ILE A 626 -32.45 -48.01 0.76
N ARG A 627 -33.42 -47.52 -0.01
CA ARG A 627 -33.71 -46.10 -0.20
C ARG A 627 -33.80 -45.44 1.19
N GLY A 628 -32.86 -44.59 1.55
CA GLY A 628 -33.10 -43.63 2.64
C GLY A 628 -31.88 -43.16 3.40
N ASP A 629 -31.07 -44.07 3.96
CA ASP A 629 -30.15 -43.68 5.03
C ASP A 629 -28.72 -44.19 4.81
N ASP A 630 -27.74 -43.30 5.05
CA ASP A 630 -26.29 -43.42 4.80
C ASP A 630 -25.54 -44.53 5.60
N TYR A 631 -26.22 -45.56 6.11
CA TYR A 631 -25.67 -46.54 7.08
C TYR A 631 -25.07 -47.82 6.47
N ALA A 632 -24.67 -47.80 5.20
CA ALA A 632 -24.09 -48.97 4.52
C ALA A 632 -22.68 -49.39 5.02
N CYS A 633 -22.00 -48.58 5.84
CA CYS A 633 -20.70 -48.87 6.43
C CYS A 633 -20.80 -48.85 7.96
N GLY A 634 -20.65 -49.98 8.62
CA GLY A 634 -20.81 -50.12 10.08
C GLY A 634 -20.78 -51.58 10.51
N LYS A 635 -21.45 -51.94 11.60
CA LYS A 635 -21.51 -53.34 12.09
C LYS A 635 -22.19 -54.32 11.12
N GLU A 636 -22.82 -53.81 10.06
CA GLU A 636 -23.52 -54.57 9.03
C GLU A 636 -22.89 -54.37 7.64
N ASP A 637 -21.62 -53.96 7.56
CA ASP A 637 -20.96 -53.95 6.26
C ASP A 637 -20.65 -55.37 5.77
N ASN A 638 -20.46 -55.52 4.45
CA ASN A 638 -20.19 -56.81 3.83
C ASN A 638 -18.68 -57.09 3.81
N ILE A 639 -17.94 -56.65 4.83
CA ILE A 639 -16.51 -56.89 4.97
C ILE A 639 -16.28 -57.59 6.30
N ARG A 640 -15.46 -58.62 6.29
CA ARG A 640 -15.10 -59.36 7.49
C ARG A 640 -13.61 -59.61 7.54
N PHE A 641 -12.94 -59.17 8.60
CA PHE A 641 -11.55 -59.55 8.86
C PHE A 641 -11.53 -60.81 9.73
N SER A 642 -10.93 -61.88 9.23
CA SER A 642 -10.73 -63.10 10.02
C SER A 642 -9.77 -62.86 11.19
N GLN A 643 -8.84 -61.93 11.02
CA GLN A 643 -7.91 -61.45 12.04
C GLN A 643 -7.40 -60.05 11.66
N ASP A 644 -6.98 -59.27 12.66
CA ASP A 644 -6.26 -58.03 12.40
C ASP A 644 -4.93 -58.31 11.67
N ILE A 645 -4.54 -57.42 10.75
CA ILE A 645 -3.30 -57.57 9.98
C ILE A 645 -2.20 -56.73 10.62
N TYR A 646 -1.17 -57.38 11.17
CA TYR A 646 -0.08 -56.69 11.88
C TYR A 646 1.29 -57.38 11.85
N ASN A 647 1.43 -58.54 11.21
CA ASN A 647 2.71 -59.23 11.01
C ASN A 647 2.59 -60.34 9.94
N THR A 648 1.85 -60.08 8.87
CA THR A 648 1.61 -61.08 7.81
C THR A 648 2.33 -60.67 6.52
N ASN A 649 2.89 -61.66 5.84
CA ASN A 649 3.50 -61.47 4.52
C ASN A 649 2.49 -61.71 3.40
N ASN A 650 1.41 -62.46 3.65
CA ASN A 650 0.34 -62.69 2.69
C ASN A 650 -0.99 -62.30 3.35
N ILE A 651 -1.86 -61.67 2.56
CA ILE A 651 -3.23 -61.31 2.93
C ILE A 651 -4.12 -61.93 1.85
N LEU A 652 -5.09 -62.74 2.25
CA LEU A 652 -6.05 -63.34 1.32
C LEU A 652 -7.33 -62.51 1.30
N ILE A 653 -7.82 -62.20 0.11
CA ILE A 653 -9.08 -61.48 -0.09
C ILE A 653 -10.00 -62.39 -0.88
N GLU A 654 -11.07 -62.82 -0.23
CA GLU A 654 -12.01 -63.81 -0.75
C GLU A 654 -13.43 -63.27 -0.72
N TYR A 655 -14.26 -63.72 -1.65
CA TYR A 655 -15.69 -63.50 -1.57
C TYR A 655 -16.37 -64.77 -1.04
N ASP A 656 -17.14 -64.62 0.03
CA ASP A 656 -17.98 -65.64 0.64
C ASP A 656 -19.42 -65.42 0.15
N GLY A 657 -19.82 -66.18 -0.87
CA GLY A 657 -21.14 -66.11 -1.50
C GLY A 657 -22.27 -66.61 -0.61
N VAL A 658 -21.98 -67.43 0.40
CA VAL A 658 -23.00 -67.89 1.37
C VAL A 658 -23.44 -66.73 2.26
N ASN A 659 -22.48 -65.98 2.80
CA ASN A 659 -22.75 -64.83 3.67
C ASN A 659 -22.81 -63.49 2.91
N LYS A 660 -22.54 -63.51 1.59
CA LYS A 660 -22.47 -62.36 0.69
C LYS A 660 -21.54 -61.25 1.18
N GLN A 661 -20.35 -61.63 1.64
CA GLN A 661 -19.37 -60.73 2.23
C GLN A 661 -17.97 -60.97 1.66
N ILE A 662 -17.09 -59.99 1.81
CA ILE A 662 -15.67 -60.11 1.52
C ILE A 662 -14.95 -60.49 2.80
N VAL A 663 -14.20 -61.58 2.76
CA VAL A 663 -13.37 -62.04 3.86
C VAL A 663 -11.92 -61.65 3.58
N VAL A 664 -11.30 -60.97 4.55
CA VAL A 664 -9.88 -60.64 4.55
C VAL A 664 -9.20 -61.47 5.64
N SER A 665 -8.18 -62.27 5.30
CA SER A 665 -7.52 -63.19 6.24
C SER A 665 -6.00 -63.19 6.20
#